data_AF-A0A8S1LTL3-F1
#
_entry.id   AF-A0A8S1LTL3-F1
#
_cell.length_a   1.000
_cell.length_b   1.000
_cell.length_c   1.000
_cell.angle_alpha   90.00
_cell.angle_beta   90.00
_cell.angle_gamma   90.00
#
_symmetry.space_group_name_H-M   'P 1'
#
loop_
_entity.id
_entity.type
_entity.pdbx_description
1 polymer ?
#
loop_
_entity_poly.entity_id
_entity_poly.type
_entity_poly.pdbx_seq_one_letter_code
_entity_poly.pdbx_strand_id
1 'polypeptide(L)'
;MKTLKKLFIVMGICGSKQHIKQQKETNSVIRQISFQRDEVDLSFQRDEIDLSFQRDEVDLQNKKEYECFFFDNHLQRRIKMKYQIEFDKENKITHIYYEQIARLIRNFSYMEPEIFNNLEKIKYLEWVGQYGKNFKKFPEWNVNWNGEFLQRVGGYYSQRGEKIGLWKELSKDYCSKVPLFEEGDYKNNKRTGRWNYIYKDQIMYQINLQFCGHGSYEKGQKNGSWVELWEGFRHGSQIIYDGDYNRNGRRIGKWDIIYCLPFEQEYKQIGGGSYDQQEGQKIGRWIELWEGFSNIAQVTYNGEYNTTGMKVGRWDIMCCLQNEQEQKLIGGGVFKEDGLKIGSWVELWEGYQHDNQITYKGEYNMDGMKVGRWDIMCCLQNEQEQKLIGGGVFKEDGLKIGSWVELWEGYQHDNQITYKGEYNMDGMKVGRWDIMCCLQNEQEQKLIGGGVFKEDGLKIGSWVELWEGYQHDNQITYKGEYNMDGMKVGRWDIMCCLQNEQEQKLIGGGVFKEDGLKIGSWVELWEGYQHDNQITYKGEYNTTGMKEGKWDIMCCLSNEEEIIGGGSYNQNEDLKIGQWTELDQRFSNLNQVTYQGEYNIKGKKVGKWVIWYDRYGFGNYKQIGGGFYDDEKGQKFGKWIELWDKFLFEKEIFYQGEYNMKGVKIGRWNIYYDKYGSLQPKYIGGGLYDKEEGWIKIGRWIEIDEGFQRIKQVTFNGFYNMKGMKVDRWYISLKEDEKHKKIGGGSYCKEGGYKVGKWVELWENFEDQIQITYIGEYNKKGVKVGIWDIRLQKSYGHKIQIYIGCGIYDDKFSNRKIGKWVELDKKFTEINTITYLGQYNMEGKKVGKWVDNKGKQEFIYNI
;
A
#
# COMPACT_ATOMS: atom_id res chain seq x y z
N MET A 1 35.63 70.52 37.58
CA MET A 1 34.17 70.64 37.77
C MET A 1 33.49 70.54 36.41
N LYS A 2 32.77 69.49 36.01
CA LYS A 2 32.79 68.05 36.33
C LYS A 2 32.42 67.31 35.01
N THR A 3 33.37 66.74 34.23
CA THR A 3 33.78 65.29 34.14
C THR A 3 32.64 64.41 33.51
N LEU A 4 32.73 63.57 32.45
CA LEU A 4 33.82 63.03 31.60
C LEU A 4 33.30 61.94 30.59
N LYS A 5 33.96 61.80 29.41
CA LYS A 5 34.23 60.59 28.54
C LYS A 5 33.12 59.85 27.74
N LYS A 6 33.21 59.83 26.38
CA LYS A 6 33.82 58.81 25.42
C LYS A 6 32.84 57.65 25.11
N LEU A 7 32.62 57.07 23.90
CA LEU A 7 33.45 56.80 22.71
C LEU A 7 32.56 56.19 21.54
N PHE A 8 32.89 56.49 20.25
CA PHE A 8 32.66 55.79 18.92
C PHE A 8 31.24 55.52 18.36
N ILE A 9 30.78 56.00 17.17
CA ILE A 9 31.18 55.86 15.72
C ILE A 9 30.83 54.47 15.15
N VAL A 10 30.03 54.24 14.08
CA VAL A 10 29.32 55.08 13.08
C VAL A 10 28.15 54.28 12.46
N MET A 11 27.04 54.98 12.13
CA MET A 11 25.99 54.55 11.19
C MET A 11 26.01 55.46 9.95
N GLY A 12 25.79 54.88 8.77
CA GLY A 12 24.60 55.21 7.97
C GLY A 12 24.65 56.20 6.79
N ILE A 13 24.40 55.63 5.60
CA ILE A 13 23.35 56.01 4.63
C ILE A 13 23.63 57.00 3.47
N CYS A 14 23.25 56.50 2.27
CA CYS A 14 22.74 57.12 1.03
C CYS A 14 23.65 57.67 -0.08
N GLY A 15 23.40 57.15 -1.29
CA GLY A 15 23.71 57.79 -2.57
C GLY A 15 23.60 56.84 -3.78
N SER A 16 22.38 56.52 -4.22
CA SER A 16 22.06 55.65 -5.36
C SER A 16 21.99 56.40 -6.70
N LYS A 17 22.49 55.78 -7.79
CA LYS A 17 22.05 56.02 -9.18
C LYS A 17 22.50 54.89 -10.14
N GLN A 18 21.50 54.31 -10.81
CA GLN A 18 21.48 53.75 -12.19
C GLN A 18 22.47 52.64 -12.59
N HIS A 19 21.94 51.42 -12.79
CA HIS A 19 21.94 50.70 -14.08
C HIS A 19 21.19 49.36 -14.00
N ILE A 20 20.05 49.25 -14.69
CA ILE A 20 19.38 47.98 -15.04
C ILE A 20 18.95 48.09 -16.51
N LYS A 21 19.57 47.30 -17.40
CA LYS A 21 18.98 46.75 -18.64
C LYS A 21 19.98 45.83 -19.35
N GLN A 22 19.44 44.77 -19.94
CA GLN A 22 20.04 43.79 -20.88
C GLN A 22 20.66 42.52 -20.30
N GLN A 23 19.80 41.50 -20.14
CA GLN A 23 20.18 40.10 -20.39
C GLN A 23 18.96 39.36 -20.99
N LYS A 24 18.88 39.36 -22.32
CA LYS A 24 18.14 38.43 -23.16
C LYS A 24 18.88 38.38 -24.49
N GLU A 25 19.02 37.18 -25.04
CA GLU A 25 19.71 36.77 -26.29
C GLU A 25 21.08 36.13 -26.11
N THR A 26 21.12 34.79 -26.12
CA THR A 26 21.93 34.04 -27.09
C THR A 26 21.50 32.57 -27.08
N ASN A 27 20.66 32.21 -28.05
CA ASN A 27 20.49 30.84 -28.54
C ASN A 27 20.68 30.91 -30.06
N SER A 28 21.64 30.12 -30.57
CA SER A 28 21.80 29.63 -31.95
C SER A 28 23.24 29.79 -32.47
N VAL A 29 24.04 28.73 -32.38
CA VAL A 29 24.92 28.30 -33.47
C VAL A 29 25.07 26.78 -33.38
N ILE A 30 24.36 26.07 -34.26
CA ILE A 30 24.66 24.69 -34.63
C ILE A 30 25.87 24.73 -35.57
N ARG A 31 26.95 24.01 -35.23
CA ARG A 31 27.99 23.65 -36.21
C ARG A 31 28.30 22.16 -36.14
N GLN A 32 28.14 21.54 -37.30
CA GLN A 32 28.58 20.20 -37.68
C GLN A 32 30.07 20.02 -37.37
N ILE A 33 30.44 18.88 -36.79
CA ILE A 33 31.82 18.37 -36.83
C ILE A 33 31.76 16.97 -37.46
N SER A 34 32.36 16.88 -38.64
CA SER A 34 32.64 15.66 -39.39
C SER A 34 33.83 14.92 -38.78
N PHE A 35 33.71 13.59 -38.67
CA PHE A 35 34.81 12.71 -38.28
C PHE A 35 35.78 12.50 -39.45
N GLN A 36 37.07 12.76 -39.21
CA GLN A 36 38.17 12.15 -39.96
C GLN A 36 38.87 11.12 -39.07
N ARG A 37 39.03 9.92 -39.63
CA ARG A 37 39.85 8.82 -39.14
C ARG A 37 41.29 9.13 -39.47
N ASP A 38 42.16 9.11 -38.47
CA ASP A 38 43.58 8.79 -38.66
C ASP A 38 44.01 7.78 -37.61
N GLU A 39 44.66 6.73 -38.11
CA GLU A 39 45.29 5.66 -37.36
C GLU A 39 46.57 6.19 -36.70
N VAL A 40 46.69 6.02 -35.38
CA VAL A 40 47.97 6.13 -34.68
C VAL A 40 48.09 4.95 -33.71
N ASP A 41 49.01 4.06 -34.06
CA ASP A 41 49.48 2.95 -33.26
C ASP A 41 50.51 3.47 -32.25
N LEU A 42 50.22 3.38 -30.94
CA LEU A 42 51.18 3.67 -29.88
C LEU A 42 51.07 2.61 -28.77
N SER A 43 52.12 1.79 -28.71
CA SER A 43 52.42 0.83 -27.67
C SER A 43 52.56 1.51 -26.30
N PHE A 44 51.78 1.06 -25.31
CA PHE A 44 51.93 1.48 -23.92
C PHE A 44 52.81 0.52 -23.12
N GLN A 45 53.91 1.04 -22.59
CA GLN A 45 54.62 0.49 -21.44
C GLN A 45 53.78 0.75 -20.17
N ARG A 46 53.76 -0.26 -19.28
CA ARG A 46 53.11 -0.20 -17.97
C ARG A 46 54.04 0.53 -17.00
N ASP A 47 53.65 1.75 -16.62
CA ASP A 47 54.08 2.35 -15.37
C ASP A 47 52.86 2.51 -14.44
N GLU A 48 53.09 2.23 -13.16
CA GLU A 48 52.12 2.24 -12.08
C GLU A 48 51.51 3.65 -11.91
N ILE A 49 50.24 3.80 -12.29
CA ILE A 49 49.43 4.99 -11.98
C ILE A 49 48.73 4.75 -10.65
N ASP A 50 49.16 5.47 -9.63
CA ASP A 50 48.47 5.64 -8.36
C ASP A 50 47.22 6.51 -8.58
N LEU A 51 46.07 5.86 -8.77
CA LEU A 51 44.76 6.50 -8.97
C LEU A 51 44.18 6.96 -7.62
N SER A 52 44.79 7.98 -7.01
CA SER A 52 44.10 8.77 -5.99
C SER A 52 43.17 9.76 -6.69
N PHE A 53 41.91 9.33 -6.91
CA PHE A 53 40.85 10.22 -7.36
C PHE A 53 40.60 11.31 -6.30
N GLN A 54 41.16 12.50 -6.53
CA GLN A 54 40.68 13.72 -5.89
C GLN A 54 39.26 13.97 -6.39
N ARG A 55 38.27 13.75 -5.51
CA ARG A 55 36.89 14.15 -5.76
C ARG A 55 36.81 15.66 -5.58
N ASP A 56 36.63 16.37 -6.68
CA ASP A 56 36.10 17.72 -6.63
C ASP A 56 34.76 17.69 -5.87
N GLU A 57 34.56 18.66 -4.98
CA GLU A 57 33.36 18.86 -4.18
C GLU A 57 32.15 19.10 -5.09
N VAL A 58 31.53 18.02 -5.57
CA VAL A 58 30.22 18.07 -6.22
C VAL A 58 29.18 18.33 -5.13
N ASP A 59 28.47 19.45 -5.30
CA ASP A 59 27.41 19.97 -4.42
C ASP A 59 26.47 18.85 -3.96
N LEU A 60 26.58 18.52 -2.67
CA LEU A 60 26.00 17.33 -2.05
C LEU A 60 24.57 17.63 -1.56
N GLN A 61 23.68 17.88 -2.51
CA GLN A 61 22.22 17.79 -2.34
C GLN A 61 21.60 17.05 -3.52
N ASN A 62 21.99 15.79 -3.74
CA ASN A 62 21.32 14.91 -4.69
C ASN A 62 19.99 14.39 -4.12
N LYS A 63 19.05 15.32 -3.84
CA LYS A 63 17.65 14.95 -3.58
C LYS A 63 16.97 14.81 -4.93
N LYS A 64 16.39 13.64 -5.19
CA LYS A 64 15.52 13.43 -6.36
C LYS A 64 14.12 13.08 -5.89
N GLU A 65 13.14 13.78 -6.44
CA GLU A 65 11.72 13.52 -6.19
C GLU A 65 11.18 12.51 -7.20
N TYR A 66 10.36 11.59 -6.71
CA TYR A 66 9.69 10.55 -7.48
C TYR A 66 8.23 10.46 -7.05
N GLU A 67 7.43 9.78 -7.86
CA GLU A 67 6.03 9.53 -7.56
C GLU A 67 5.80 8.05 -7.28
N CYS A 68 4.96 7.77 -6.29
CA CYS A 68 4.48 6.43 -6.00
C CYS A 68 2.97 6.47 -5.71
N PHE A 69 2.38 5.28 -5.63
CA PHE A 69 0.99 5.12 -5.26
C PHE A 69 0.88 4.46 -3.89
N PHE A 70 -0.09 4.92 -3.12
CA PHE A 70 -0.53 4.30 -1.88
C PHE A 70 -2.04 4.02 -1.99
N PHE A 71 -2.49 2.88 -1.46
CA PHE A 71 -3.93 2.61 -1.40
C PHE A 71 -4.46 3.09 -0.06
N ASP A 72 -5.20 4.19 -0.09
CA ASP A 72 -5.86 4.73 1.08
C ASP A 72 -7.09 3.88 1.40
N ASN A 73 -7.07 3.27 2.58
CA ASN A 73 -8.14 2.40 3.04
C ASN A 73 -9.37 3.17 3.52
N HIS A 74 -9.22 4.42 3.93
CA HIS A 74 -10.34 5.28 4.32
C HIS A 74 -11.05 5.79 3.07
N LEU A 75 -10.29 6.28 2.08
CA LEU A 75 -10.84 6.79 0.82
C LEU A 75 -11.17 5.67 -0.20
N GLN A 76 -10.75 4.43 0.07
CA GLN A 76 -10.92 3.25 -0.82
C GLN A 76 -10.38 3.47 -2.26
N ARG A 77 -9.35 4.31 -2.40
CA ARG A 77 -8.76 4.69 -3.70
C ARG A 77 -7.23 4.68 -3.64
N ARG A 78 -6.61 4.65 -4.81
CA ARG A 78 -5.17 4.92 -4.94
C ARG A 78 -4.97 6.42 -4.87
N ILE A 79 -4.07 6.84 -4.01
CA ILE A 79 -3.56 8.21 -3.95
C ILE A 79 -2.18 8.20 -4.57
N LYS A 80 -1.97 9.12 -5.51
CA LYS A 80 -0.65 9.38 -6.06
C LYS A 80 0.06 10.35 -5.13
N MET A 81 1.30 10.06 -4.80
CA MET A 81 2.06 10.88 -3.86
C MET A 81 3.51 10.98 -4.27
N LYS A 82 4.19 11.99 -3.73
CA LYS A 82 5.60 12.24 -3.97
C LYS A 82 6.43 11.69 -2.82
N TYR A 83 7.61 11.18 -3.15
CA TYR A 83 8.63 10.80 -2.18
C TYR A 83 10.01 11.19 -2.69
N GLN A 84 10.95 11.40 -1.77
CA GLN A 84 12.31 11.81 -2.08
C GLN A 84 13.27 10.64 -1.84
N ILE A 85 14.30 10.55 -2.68
CA ILE A 85 15.46 9.69 -2.41
C ILE A 85 16.65 10.60 -2.15
N GLU A 86 17.26 10.42 -1.00
CA GLU A 86 18.48 11.12 -0.59
C GLU A 86 19.66 10.15 -0.51
N PHE A 87 20.83 10.63 -0.89
CA PHE A 87 22.10 9.91 -0.79
C PHE A 87 23.01 10.63 0.18
N ASP A 88 23.51 9.92 1.19
CA ASP A 88 24.49 10.48 2.13
C ASP A 88 25.94 10.16 1.72
N LYS A 89 26.90 10.85 2.36
CA LYS A 89 28.34 10.64 2.15
C LYS A 89 28.83 9.25 2.56
N GLU A 90 28.04 8.51 3.33
CA GLU A 90 28.34 7.18 3.85
C GLU A 90 27.72 6.06 2.97
N ASN A 91 27.23 6.41 1.77
CA ASN A 91 26.52 5.50 0.86
C ASN A 91 25.26 4.89 1.48
N LYS A 92 24.50 5.68 2.22
CA LYS A 92 23.12 5.36 2.61
C LYS A 92 22.14 5.97 1.62
N ILE A 93 21.08 5.21 1.36
CA ILE A 93 19.92 5.68 0.60
C ILE A 93 18.76 5.82 1.57
N THR A 94 18.22 7.03 1.66
CA THR A 94 17.05 7.32 2.49
C THR A 94 15.88 7.65 1.59
N HIS A 95 14.79 6.88 1.72
CA HIS A 95 13.52 7.22 1.12
C HIS A 95 12.71 8.02 2.13
N ILE A 96 12.32 9.25 1.77
CA ILE A 96 11.61 10.18 2.64
C ILE A 96 10.24 10.49 2.04
N TYR A 97 9.21 10.43 2.87
CA TYR A 97 7.83 10.74 2.52
C TYR A 97 7.20 11.50 3.69
N TYR A 98 6.53 12.64 3.43
CA TYR A 98 6.05 13.58 4.46
C TYR A 98 7.06 13.82 5.60
N GLU A 99 8.32 14.08 5.24
CA GLU A 99 9.43 14.32 6.18
C GLU A 99 9.78 13.12 7.09
N GLN A 100 9.11 11.97 6.93
CA GLN A 100 9.39 10.73 7.63
C GLN A 100 10.28 9.82 6.80
N ILE A 101 11.23 9.15 7.45
CA ILE A 101 12.04 8.11 6.82
C ILE A 101 11.17 6.88 6.59
N ALA A 102 10.79 6.64 5.33
CA ALA A 102 10.06 5.45 4.93
C ALA A 102 10.96 4.21 4.85
N ARG A 103 12.24 4.39 4.43
CA ARG A 103 13.24 3.33 4.34
C ARG A 103 14.66 3.88 4.38
N LEU A 104 15.53 3.18 5.12
CA LEU A 104 16.96 3.46 5.18
C LEU A 104 17.75 2.22 4.72
N ILE A 105 18.46 2.33 3.60
CA ILE A 105 19.34 1.28 3.08
C ILE A 105 20.78 1.65 3.45
N ARG A 106 21.45 0.78 4.22
CA ARG A 106 22.86 0.97 4.64
C ARG A 106 23.81 0.16 3.77
N ASN A 107 25.06 0.64 3.68
CA ASN A 107 26.16 -0.05 2.98
C ASN A 107 25.84 -0.35 1.52
N PHE A 108 25.26 0.62 0.81
CA PHE A 108 24.93 0.42 -0.58
C PHE A 108 26.20 0.50 -1.43
N SER A 109 26.54 -0.61 -2.10
CA SER A 109 27.51 -0.56 -3.22
C SER A 109 26.90 0.27 -4.36
N TYR A 110 27.73 0.97 -5.14
CA TYR A 110 27.46 1.84 -6.32
C TYR A 110 26.37 1.47 -7.36
N MET A 111 25.27 0.82 -6.99
CA MET A 111 24.13 0.57 -7.86
C MET A 111 23.28 1.84 -7.96
N GLU A 112 22.38 1.91 -8.93
CA GLU A 112 21.33 2.93 -8.91
C GLU A 112 20.23 2.49 -7.93
N PRO A 113 19.62 3.41 -7.15
CA PRO A 113 18.51 3.04 -6.27
C PRO A 113 17.35 2.50 -7.10
N GLU A 114 16.69 1.47 -6.59
CA GLU A 114 15.46 0.97 -7.20
C GLU A 114 14.33 2.00 -6.95
N ILE A 115 13.74 2.50 -8.04
CA ILE A 115 12.61 3.44 -7.98
C ILE A 115 11.33 2.61 -7.92
N PHE A 116 10.55 2.79 -6.87
CA PHE A 116 9.32 2.05 -6.64
C PHE A 116 8.12 2.97 -6.85
N ASN A 117 7.12 2.48 -7.58
CA ASN A 117 5.85 3.15 -7.76
C ASN A 117 4.79 2.77 -6.71
N ASN A 118 5.17 2.08 -5.63
CA ASN A 118 4.27 1.59 -4.59
C ASN A 118 4.87 1.86 -3.21
N LEU A 119 4.14 2.59 -2.35
CA LEU A 119 4.64 2.99 -1.03
C LEU A 119 4.92 1.81 -0.10
N GLU A 120 4.11 0.75 -0.14
CA GLU A 120 4.35 -0.44 0.70
C GLU A 120 5.66 -1.14 0.31
N LYS A 121 6.00 -1.19 -0.99
CA LYS A 121 7.30 -1.70 -1.40
C LYS A 121 8.45 -0.84 -0.89
N ILE A 122 8.27 0.49 -0.90
CA ILE A 122 9.26 1.39 -0.32
C ILE A 122 9.45 1.06 1.16
N LYS A 123 8.38 0.88 1.93
CA LYS A 123 8.45 0.64 3.38
C LYS A 123 8.93 -0.76 3.76
N TYR A 124 8.47 -1.79 3.04
CA TYR A 124 8.50 -3.17 3.55
C TYR A 124 9.40 -4.12 2.76
N LEU A 125 9.77 -3.79 1.51
CA LEU A 125 10.52 -4.71 0.66
C LEU A 125 12.01 -4.70 1.00
N GLU A 126 12.51 -5.85 1.46
CA GLU A 126 13.93 -6.10 1.65
C GLU A 126 14.35 -7.33 0.84
N TRP A 127 15.39 -7.16 0.03
CA TRP A 127 16.02 -8.28 -0.68
C TRP A 127 17.15 -8.84 0.18
N VAL A 128 17.05 -10.11 0.55
CA VAL A 128 18.03 -10.79 1.41
C VAL A 128 18.79 -11.82 0.59
N GLY A 129 20.11 -11.70 0.56
CA GLY A 129 21.00 -12.63 -0.11
C GLY A 129 22.45 -12.31 0.20
N GLN A 130 23.37 -13.06 -0.41
CA GLN A 130 24.81 -12.80 -0.27
C GLN A 130 25.35 -12.09 -1.51
N TYR A 131 26.44 -11.37 -1.32
CA TYR A 131 27.24 -10.83 -2.41
C TYR A 131 28.51 -11.68 -2.55
N GLY A 132 28.77 -12.15 -3.76
CA GLY A 132 29.99 -12.84 -4.12
C GLY A 132 31.17 -11.88 -4.33
N LYS A 133 32.26 -12.42 -4.87
CA LYS A 133 33.42 -11.61 -5.28
C LYS A 133 32.97 -10.52 -6.27
N ASN A 134 33.46 -9.29 -6.08
CA ASN A 134 33.08 -8.09 -6.86
C ASN A 134 31.69 -7.51 -6.55
N PHE A 135 31.16 -7.72 -5.35
CA PHE A 135 29.87 -7.14 -4.91
C PHE A 135 28.68 -7.51 -5.82
N LYS A 136 28.74 -8.69 -6.44
CA LYS A 136 27.66 -9.21 -7.28
C LYS A 136 26.77 -10.16 -6.50
N LYS A 137 25.46 -10.10 -6.72
CA LYS A 137 24.46 -10.96 -6.07
C LYS A 137 24.77 -12.45 -6.33
N PHE A 138 24.84 -13.29 -5.28
CA PHE A 138 25.17 -14.72 -5.36
C PHE A 138 24.79 -15.49 -4.07
N PRO A 139 24.38 -16.78 -4.10
CA PRO A 139 23.74 -17.52 -5.18
C PRO A 139 22.21 -17.45 -5.09
N GLU A 140 21.63 -17.43 -3.89
CA GLU A 140 20.18 -17.43 -3.64
C GLU A 140 19.78 -16.10 -3.02
N TRP A 141 18.67 -15.55 -3.51
CA TRP A 141 18.11 -14.31 -3.02
C TRP A 141 16.64 -14.52 -2.71
N ASN A 142 16.24 -14.10 -1.51
CA ASN A 142 14.89 -14.22 -1.00
C ASN A 142 14.31 -12.82 -0.73
N VAL A 143 12.99 -12.74 -0.70
CA VAL A 143 12.27 -11.51 -0.32
C VAL A 143 11.86 -11.58 1.15
N ASN A 144 12.27 -10.56 1.89
CA ASN A 144 11.73 -10.21 3.19
C ASN A 144 10.72 -9.07 3.00
N TRP A 145 9.51 -9.23 3.52
CA TRP A 145 8.43 -8.25 3.46
C TRP A 145 7.97 -7.94 4.87
N ASN A 146 8.20 -6.70 5.32
CA ASN A 146 7.82 -6.25 6.66
C ASN A 146 8.39 -7.15 7.78
N GLY A 147 9.63 -7.63 7.62
CA GLY A 147 10.28 -8.51 8.58
C GLY A 147 9.94 -10.01 8.43
N GLU A 148 9.04 -10.39 7.51
CA GLU A 148 8.72 -11.77 7.21
C GLU A 148 9.26 -12.24 5.86
N PHE A 149 9.93 -13.40 5.84
CA PHE A 149 10.36 -14.02 4.60
C PHE A 149 9.16 -14.59 3.83
N LEU A 150 8.94 -14.05 2.63
CA LEU A 150 7.91 -14.56 1.74
C LEU A 150 8.36 -15.90 1.16
N GLN A 151 7.59 -16.96 1.47
CA GLN A 151 7.98 -18.32 1.10
C GLN A 151 8.12 -18.47 -0.41
N ARG A 152 9.29 -18.95 -0.83
CA ARG A 152 9.64 -19.23 -2.23
C ARG A 152 9.62 -18.00 -3.13
N VAL A 153 9.72 -16.79 -2.59
CA VAL A 153 9.80 -15.55 -3.39
C VAL A 153 11.26 -15.15 -3.49
N GLY A 154 11.76 -15.04 -4.72
CA GLY A 154 13.16 -14.87 -5.04
C GLY A 154 13.62 -15.83 -6.13
N GLY A 155 14.92 -16.10 -6.16
CA GLY A 155 15.53 -17.03 -7.11
C GLY A 155 17.05 -17.03 -7.07
N TYR A 156 17.66 -17.55 -8.13
CA TYR A 156 19.11 -17.77 -8.18
C TYR A 156 19.84 -16.79 -9.10
N TYR A 157 21.03 -16.38 -8.67
CA TYR A 157 22.01 -15.67 -9.48
C TYR A 157 23.18 -16.61 -9.84
N SER A 158 23.69 -16.45 -11.05
CA SER A 158 24.93 -17.06 -11.50
C SER A 158 26.14 -16.46 -10.76
N GLN A 159 27.30 -17.10 -10.86
CA GLN A 159 28.57 -16.53 -10.35
C GLN A 159 28.92 -15.17 -10.96
N ARG A 160 28.31 -14.82 -12.11
CA ARG A 160 28.50 -13.53 -12.78
C ARG A 160 27.54 -12.45 -12.29
N GLY A 161 26.68 -12.75 -11.31
CA GLY A 161 25.65 -11.85 -10.78
C GLY A 161 24.41 -11.74 -11.67
N GLU A 162 24.12 -12.75 -12.49
CA GLU A 162 22.99 -12.72 -13.42
C GLU A 162 21.87 -13.65 -12.96
N LYS A 163 20.62 -13.21 -12.96
CA LYS A 163 19.45 -14.05 -12.66
C LYS A 163 19.41 -15.24 -13.61
N ILE A 164 19.20 -16.43 -13.04
CA ILE A 164 19.09 -17.72 -13.73
C ILE A 164 18.01 -18.61 -13.09
N GLY A 165 17.45 -19.51 -13.88
CA GLY A 165 16.48 -20.53 -13.42
C GLY A 165 15.14 -19.93 -13.02
N LEU A 166 14.37 -20.68 -12.23
CA LEU A 166 13.04 -20.27 -11.78
C LEU A 166 13.13 -19.13 -10.77
N TRP A 167 12.32 -18.11 -10.98
CA TRP A 167 12.15 -16.96 -10.10
C TRP A 167 10.67 -16.74 -9.80
N LYS A 168 10.36 -16.35 -8.56
CA LYS A 168 9.06 -15.83 -8.15
C LYS A 168 9.27 -14.41 -7.62
N GLU A 169 8.72 -13.41 -8.29
CA GLU A 169 8.93 -11.99 -8.01
C GLU A 169 7.64 -11.32 -7.53
N LEU A 170 7.76 -10.24 -6.77
CA LEU A 170 6.60 -9.40 -6.44
C LEU A 170 6.13 -8.67 -7.71
N SER A 171 4.85 -8.77 -8.07
CA SER A 171 4.26 -7.96 -9.14
C SER A 171 4.46 -6.47 -8.85
N LYS A 172 4.48 -5.62 -9.89
CA LYS A 172 4.53 -4.14 -9.74
C LYS A 172 3.48 -3.62 -8.74
N ASP A 173 2.31 -4.24 -8.72
CA ASP A 173 1.16 -3.86 -7.87
C ASP A 173 1.06 -4.67 -6.56
N TYR A 174 2.10 -5.41 -6.18
CA TYR A 174 2.12 -6.15 -4.92
C TYR A 174 1.93 -5.22 -3.71
N CYS A 175 0.97 -5.55 -2.86
CA CYS A 175 0.80 -4.99 -1.52
C CYS A 175 0.33 -6.07 -0.56
N SER A 176 0.37 -5.80 0.74
CA SER A 176 0.02 -6.76 1.78
C SER A 176 -1.42 -7.29 1.65
N LYS A 177 -2.33 -6.49 1.08
CA LYS A 177 -3.73 -6.88 0.81
C LYS A 177 -3.92 -7.63 -0.52
N VAL A 178 -2.97 -7.50 -1.44
CA VAL A 178 -3.01 -8.09 -2.77
C VAL A 178 -1.68 -8.82 -3.03
N PRO A 179 -1.48 -10.00 -2.41
CA PRO A 179 -0.24 -10.76 -2.56
C PRO A 179 -0.17 -11.38 -3.95
N LEU A 180 0.35 -10.60 -4.89
CA LEU A 180 0.42 -10.90 -6.32
C LEU A 180 1.87 -11.10 -6.77
N PHE A 181 2.17 -12.30 -7.24
CA PHE A 181 3.52 -12.67 -7.68
C PHE A 181 3.55 -12.98 -9.17
N GLU A 182 4.73 -12.86 -9.77
CA GLU A 182 5.05 -13.32 -11.12
C GLU A 182 6.10 -14.43 -11.02
N GLU A 183 5.83 -15.60 -11.60
CA GLU A 183 6.75 -16.74 -11.55
C GLU A 183 7.13 -17.22 -12.95
N GLY A 184 8.43 -17.38 -13.22
CA GLY A 184 8.95 -17.90 -14.48
C GLY A 184 10.48 -17.99 -14.51
N ASP A 185 11.04 -18.40 -15.65
CA ASP A 185 12.47 -18.65 -15.77
C ASP A 185 13.26 -17.41 -16.23
N TYR A 186 14.43 -17.21 -15.65
CA TYR A 186 15.48 -16.31 -16.14
C TYR A 186 16.61 -17.07 -16.82
N LYS A 187 17.19 -16.43 -17.84
CA LYS A 187 18.48 -16.81 -18.43
C LYS A 187 19.30 -15.55 -18.68
N ASN A 188 20.40 -15.39 -17.94
CA ASN A 188 21.32 -14.26 -18.03
C ASN A 188 20.61 -12.91 -17.85
N ASN A 189 19.90 -12.72 -16.73
CA ASN A 189 19.09 -11.52 -16.42
C ASN A 189 17.89 -11.27 -17.35
N LYS A 190 17.61 -12.13 -18.33
CA LYS A 190 16.45 -12.00 -19.21
C LYS A 190 15.38 -13.01 -18.84
N ARG A 191 14.13 -12.54 -18.73
CA ARG A 191 12.97 -13.42 -18.62
C ARG A 191 12.88 -14.30 -19.87
N THR A 192 12.59 -15.57 -19.70
CA THR A 192 12.46 -16.56 -20.78
C THR A 192 11.31 -17.51 -20.51
N GLY A 193 10.75 -18.09 -21.56
CA GLY A 193 9.70 -19.09 -21.43
C GLY A 193 8.41 -18.50 -20.86
N ARG A 194 7.61 -19.34 -20.21
CA ARG A 194 6.29 -18.96 -19.71
C ARG A 194 6.40 -18.33 -18.33
N TRP A 195 5.66 -17.24 -18.13
CA TRP A 195 5.53 -16.56 -16.84
C TRP A 195 4.08 -16.57 -16.37
N ASN A 196 3.86 -16.89 -15.09
CA ASN A 196 2.52 -17.04 -14.50
C ASN A 196 2.29 -16.00 -13.40
N TYR A 197 1.07 -15.48 -13.31
CA TYR A 197 0.60 -14.71 -12.17
C TYR A 197 0.10 -15.64 -11.06
N ILE A 198 0.56 -15.43 -9.82
CA ILE A 198 0.16 -16.17 -8.63
C ILE A 198 -0.51 -15.19 -7.67
N TYR A 199 -1.76 -15.43 -7.32
CA TYR A 199 -2.52 -14.63 -6.37
C TYR A 199 -3.05 -15.52 -5.25
N LYS A 200 -2.79 -15.16 -3.99
CA LYS A 200 -3.14 -15.99 -2.81
C LYS A 200 -2.66 -17.44 -2.93
N ASP A 201 -1.40 -17.62 -3.33
CA ASP A 201 -0.74 -18.92 -3.57
C ASP A 201 -1.42 -19.85 -4.59
N GLN A 202 -2.39 -19.32 -5.34
CA GLN A 202 -3.03 -20.01 -6.45
C GLN A 202 -2.53 -19.37 -7.74
N ILE A 203 -2.08 -20.21 -8.67
CA ILE A 203 -1.86 -19.75 -10.04
C ILE A 203 -3.21 -19.23 -10.53
N MET A 204 -3.29 -17.99 -10.98
CA MET A 204 -4.58 -17.36 -11.31
C MET A 204 -5.41 -18.21 -12.30
N TYR A 205 -4.77 -18.96 -13.22
CA TYR A 205 -5.41 -19.94 -14.11
C TYR A 205 -6.28 -21.00 -13.37
N GLN A 206 -5.92 -21.40 -12.15
CA GLN A 206 -6.68 -22.37 -11.36
C GLN A 206 -7.93 -21.76 -10.70
N ILE A 207 -8.07 -20.42 -10.69
CA ILE A 207 -9.18 -19.68 -10.06
C ILE A 207 -10.35 -19.50 -11.07
N ASN A 208 -10.60 -20.46 -11.96
CA ASN A 208 -11.63 -20.41 -13.02
C ASN A 208 -11.35 -19.47 -14.22
N LEU A 209 -10.12 -18.98 -14.41
CA LEU A 209 -9.75 -18.24 -15.63
C LEU A 209 -9.66 -19.20 -16.82
N GLN A 210 -10.67 -19.17 -17.70
CA GLN A 210 -10.57 -19.77 -19.04
C GLN A 210 -9.57 -18.99 -19.93
N PHE A 211 -9.21 -17.78 -19.51
CA PHE A 211 -8.18 -16.92 -20.11
C PHE A 211 -6.80 -17.34 -19.62
N CYS A 212 -6.01 -17.80 -20.57
CA CYS A 212 -4.68 -18.33 -20.40
C CYS A 212 -3.71 -17.18 -20.06
N GLY A 213 -3.41 -17.01 -18.77
CA GLY A 213 -2.39 -16.13 -18.22
C GLY A 213 -0.97 -16.45 -18.63
N HIS A 214 -0.66 -16.49 -19.93
CA HIS A 214 0.66 -16.84 -20.41
C HIS A 214 0.87 -16.38 -21.83
N GLY A 215 1.86 -15.50 -21.99
CA GLY A 215 2.70 -15.53 -23.17
C GLY A 215 4.10 -16.01 -22.83
N SER A 216 4.92 -16.13 -23.87
CA SER A 216 6.31 -16.55 -23.73
C SER A 216 7.23 -15.34 -23.84
N TYR A 217 8.26 -15.30 -23.00
CA TYR A 217 9.37 -14.39 -23.23
C TYR A 217 10.36 -15.04 -24.19
N GLU A 218 10.67 -14.33 -25.27
CA GLU A 218 11.73 -14.66 -26.21
C GLU A 218 12.81 -13.57 -26.11
N LYS A 219 14.03 -13.96 -25.69
CA LYS A 219 15.17 -13.04 -25.49
C LYS A 219 14.86 -11.85 -24.56
N GLY A 220 14.00 -12.04 -23.56
CA GLY A 220 13.60 -11.00 -22.62
C GLY A 220 12.43 -10.12 -23.06
N GLN A 221 11.88 -10.34 -24.25
CA GLN A 221 10.72 -9.61 -24.77
C GLN A 221 9.49 -10.50 -24.78
N LYS A 222 8.31 -9.92 -24.54
CA LYS A 222 7.02 -10.61 -24.62
C LYS A 222 6.72 -11.01 -26.08
N ASN A 223 6.25 -12.24 -26.32
CA ASN A 223 5.89 -12.73 -27.65
C ASN A 223 4.64 -13.62 -27.58
N GLY A 224 3.81 -13.62 -28.63
CA GLY A 224 2.59 -14.42 -28.75
C GLY A 224 1.40 -13.86 -27.98
N SER A 225 0.43 -14.69 -27.62
CA SER A 225 -0.74 -14.28 -26.84
C SER A 225 -0.40 -14.04 -25.38
N TRP A 226 -0.95 -12.99 -24.78
CA TRP A 226 -0.68 -12.55 -23.42
C TRP A 226 -1.96 -12.12 -22.73
N VAL A 227 -2.05 -12.46 -21.45
CA VAL A 227 -2.99 -11.84 -20.53
C VAL A 227 -2.18 -11.06 -19.50
N GLU A 228 -2.44 -9.76 -19.41
CA GLU A 228 -1.78 -8.86 -18.48
C GLU A 228 -2.73 -8.41 -17.37
N LEU A 229 -2.20 -8.18 -16.19
CA LEU A 229 -2.98 -7.61 -15.09
C LEU A 229 -3.01 -6.09 -15.22
N TRP A 230 -4.17 -5.52 -14.91
CA TRP A 230 -4.30 -4.07 -14.80
C TRP A 230 -3.51 -3.52 -13.61
N GLU A 231 -2.99 -2.31 -13.75
CA GLU A 231 -2.23 -1.64 -12.68
C GLU A 231 -3.05 -1.42 -11.40
N GLY A 232 -4.38 -1.32 -11.52
CA GLY A 232 -5.28 -1.26 -10.37
C GLY A 232 -5.80 -2.62 -9.90
N PHE A 233 -5.13 -3.73 -10.24
CA PHE A 233 -5.57 -5.08 -9.84
C PHE A 233 -5.70 -5.19 -8.32
N ARG A 234 -6.90 -5.51 -7.85
CA ARG A 234 -7.22 -5.64 -6.42
C ARG A 234 -8.26 -6.72 -6.18
N HIS A 235 -8.45 -7.11 -4.92
CA HIS A 235 -9.38 -8.18 -4.56
C HIS A 235 -10.78 -7.99 -5.15
N GLY A 236 -11.31 -6.75 -5.15
CA GLY A 236 -12.63 -6.39 -5.70
C GLY A 236 -12.64 -5.93 -7.17
N SER A 237 -11.47 -5.79 -7.81
CA SER A 237 -11.37 -5.35 -9.20
C SER A 237 -10.30 -6.15 -9.93
N GLN A 238 -10.71 -7.29 -10.49
CA GLN A 238 -9.84 -8.20 -11.22
C GLN A 238 -10.01 -7.93 -12.71
N ILE A 239 -9.17 -7.02 -13.21
CA ILE A 239 -9.15 -6.63 -14.62
C ILE A 239 -7.91 -7.22 -15.28
N ILE A 240 -8.12 -7.81 -16.45
CA ILE A 240 -7.07 -8.31 -17.30
C ILE A 240 -7.17 -7.73 -18.71
N TYR A 241 -6.02 -7.65 -19.39
CA TYR A 241 -5.89 -7.30 -20.81
C TYR A 241 -5.48 -8.55 -21.58
N ASP A 242 -6.25 -8.98 -22.57
CA ASP A 242 -5.97 -10.16 -23.38
C ASP A 242 -5.68 -9.77 -24.83
N GLY A 243 -4.52 -10.13 -25.36
CA GLY A 243 -4.14 -9.83 -26.75
C GLY A 243 -2.76 -10.37 -27.12
N ASP A 244 -2.25 -9.99 -28.29
CA ASP A 244 -1.00 -10.54 -28.81
C ASP A 244 0.17 -9.54 -28.79
N TYR A 245 1.37 -10.08 -28.65
CA TYR A 245 2.66 -9.41 -28.83
C TYR A 245 3.39 -9.96 -30.06
N ASN A 246 4.05 -9.09 -30.81
CA ASN A 246 4.99 -9.49 -31.86
C ASN A 246 6.36 -9.88 -31.31
N ARG A 247 7.25 -10.37 -32.18
CA ARG A 247 8.60 -10.83 -31.81
C ARG A 247 9.52 -9.76 -31.23
N ASN A 248 9.15 -8.48 -31.35
CA ASN A 248 9.90 -7.34 -30.82
C ASN A 248 9.37 -6.87 -29.45
N GLY A 249 8.40 -7.57 -28.85
CA GLY A 249 7.80 -7.14 -27.59
C GLY A 249 6.78 -6.02 -27.70
N ARG A 250 6.25 -5.74 -28.91
CA ARG A 250 5.20 -4.74 -29.14
C ARG A 250 3.83 -5.39 -29.17
N ARG A 251 2.81 -4.75 -28.58
CA ARG A 251 1.41 -5.21 -28.66
C ARG A 251 0.91 -5.08 -30.09
N ILE A 252 0.15 -6.05 -30.59
CA ILE A 252 -0.39 -6.06 -31.95
C ILE A 252 -1.84 -6.57 -31.95
N GLY A 253 -2.60 -6.22 -32.98
CA GLY A 253 -3.93 -6.78 -33.20
C GLY A 253 -4.94 -6.38 -32.13
N LYS A 254 -6.00 -7.19 -31.98
CA LYS A 254 -7.08 -6.92 -31.03
C LYS A 254 -6.62 -7.19 -29.60
N TRP A 255 -6.97 -6.29 -28.70
CA TRP A 255 -6.74 -6.39 -27.27
C TRP A 255 -8.04 -6.15 -26.52
N ASP A 256 -8.50 -7.17 -25.80
CA ASP A 256 -9.74 -7.14 -25.04
C ASP A 256 -9.48 -6.81 -23.57
N ILE A 257 -10.33 -5.98 -22.98
CA ILE A 257 -10.30 -5.68 -21.54
C ILE A 257 -11.42 -6.47 -20.88
N ILE A 258 -11.03 -7.38 -20.00
CA ILE A 258 -11.93 -8.34 -19.39
C ILE A 258 -11.99 -8.08 -17.90
N TYR A 259 -13.21 -7.95 -17.38
CA TYR A 259 -13.49 -7.74 -15.97
C TYR A 259 -14.12 -8.98 -15.37
N CYS A 260 -13.62 -9.39 -14.20
CA CYS A 260 -14.14 -10.48 -13.41
C CYS A 260 -14.57 -9.97 -12.05
N LEU A 261 -15.86 -10.13 -11.73
CA LEU A 261 -16.33 -9.96 -10.36
C LEU A 261 -15.88 -11.18 -9.55
N PRO A 262 -15.28 -11.00 -8.34
CA PRO A 262 -14.76 -12.11 -7.55
C PRO A 262 -15.78 -13.20 -7.18
N PHE A 263 -17.06 -12.88 -7.31
CA PHE A 263 -18.18 -13.72 -6.93
C PHE A 263 -18.99 -14.26 -8.12
N GLU A 264 -18.97 -13.62 -9.29
CA GLU A 264 -19.90 -13.98 -10.37
C GLU A 264 -19.37 -15.06 -11.30
N GLN A 265 -18.08 -15.42 -11.25
CA GLN A 265 -17.42 -16.39 -12.17
C GLN A 265 -17.58 -16.08 -13.67
N GLU A 266 -18.36 -15.07 -14.04
CA GLU A 266 -18.56 -14.60 -15.39
C GLU A 266 -17.54 -13.51 -15.72
N TYR A 267 -16.96 -13.65 -16.90
CA TYR A 267 -16.04 -12.69 -17.47
C TYR A 267 -16.81 -11.80 -18.44
N LYS A 268 -16.80 -10.50 -18.16
CA LYS A 268 -17.40 -9.51 -19.05
C LYS A 268 -16.30 -8.79 -19.80
N GLN A 269 -16.33 -8.84 -21.13
CA GLN A 269 -15.54 -7.90 -21.92
C GLN A 269 -16.14 -6.51 -21.70
N ILE A 270 -15.38 -5.63 -21.08
CA ILE A 270 -15.80 -4.26 -20.74
C ILE A 270 -15.09 -3.20 -21.58
N GLY A 271 -14.10 -3.59 -22.37
CA GLY A 271 -13.41 -2.68 -23.26
C GLY A 271 -12.41 -3.36 -24.18
N GLY A 272 -11.47 -2.57 -24.69
CA GLY A 272 -10.46 -3.02 -25.64
C GLY A 272 -10.39 -2.19 -26.92
N GLY A 273 -9.51 -2.59 -27.83
CA GLY A 273 -9.34 -1.98 -29.14
C GLY A 273 -8.28 -2.72 -29.95
N SER A 274 -7.65 -2.05 -30.92
CA SER A 274 -6.61 -2.66 -31.76
C SER A 274 -5.29 -1.91 -31.73
N TYR A 275 -4.19 -2.63 -31.83
CA TYR A 275 -2.85 -2.10 -32.06
C TYR A 275 -2.41 -2.37 -33.51
N ASP A 276 -1.65 -1.45 -34.08
CA ASP A 276 -1.03 -1.65 -35.39
C ASP A 276 0.02 -2.77 -35.35
N GLN A 277 0.27 -3.40 -36.49
CA GLN A 277 1.14 -4.58 -36.58
C GLN A 277 2.65 -4.25 -36.54
N GLN A 278 3.04 -3.01 -36.84
CA GLN A 278 4.43 -2.59 -37.02
C GLN A 278 4.99 -1.95 -35.74
N GLU A 279 4.39 -0.85 -35.29
CA GLU A 279 4.84 -0.03 -34.17
C GLU A 279 4.18 -0.40 -32.84
N GLY A 280 3.04 -1.10 -32.88
CA GLY A 280 2.28 -1.47 -31.69
C GLY A 280 1.67 -0.27 -30.98
N GLN A 281 1.28 0.73 -31.74
CA GLN A 281 0.50 1.88 -31.36
C GLN A 281 -0.99 1.54 -31.43
N LYS A 282 -1.80 2.17 -30.57
CA LYS A 282 -3.26 2.02 -30.60
C LYS A 282 -3.82 2.63 -31.87
N ILE A 283 -4.77 1.96 -32.51
CA ILE A 283 -5.46 2.44 -33.73
C ILE A 283 -6.96 2.15 -33.65
N GLY A 284 -7.75 2.96 -34.35
CA GLY A 284 -9.19 2.78 -34.50
C GLY A 284 -9.94 2.94 -33.17
N ARG A 285 -11.10 2.30 -33.06
CA ARG A 285 -11.97 2.43 -31.89
C ARG A 285 -11.37 1.76 -30.65
N TRP A 286 -11.47 2.44 -29.53
CA TRP A 286 -11.00 1.99 -28.23
C TRP A 286 -12.00 2.29 -27.12
N ILE A 287 -12.10 1.35 -26.18
CA ILE A 287 -12.75 1.51 -24.89
C ILE A 287 -11.67 1.33 -23.83
N GLU A 288 -11.29 2.42 -23.16
CA GLU A 288 -10.29 2.42 -22.08
C GLU A 288 -10.94 2.42 -20.71
N LEU A 289 -10.22 1.96 -19.70
CA LEU A 289 -10.67 2.06 -18.31
C LEU A 289 -10.15 3.33 -17.66
N TRP A 290 -10.97 3.90 -16.79
CA TRP A 290 -10.51 4.93 -15.87
C TRP A 290 -9.57 4.37 -14.79
N GLU A 291 -8.63 5.20 -14.34
CA GLU A 291 -7.65 4.81 -13.32
C GLU A 291 -8.31 4.40 -12.00
N GLY A 292 -9.41 5.05 -11.62
CA GLY A 292 -10.20 4.70 -10.44
C GLY A 292 -11.25 3.60 -10.67
N PHE A 293 -11.21 2.87 -11.79
CA PHE A 293 -12.18 1.81 -12.10
C PHE A 293 -12.34 0.84 -10.91
N SER A 294 -13.58 0.62 -10.52
CA SER A 294 -13.94 -0.22 -9.37
C SER A 294 -15.21 -1.02 -9.67
N ASN A 295 -15.55 -1.97 -8.80
CA ASN A 295 -16.83 -2.68 -8.87
C ASN A 295 -18.04 -1.77 -8.62
N ILE A 296 -17.83 -0.64 -7.91
CA ILE A 296 -18.89 0.32 -7.58
C ILE A 296 -19.04 1.43 -8.63
N ALA A 297 -17.96 1.75 -9.34
CA ALA A 297 -17.90 2.76 -10.40
C ALA A 297 -17.09 2.23 -11.59
N GLN A 298 -17.81 1.69 -12.58
CA GLN A 298 -17.21 1.12 -13.80
C GLN A 298 -17.17 2.20 -14.87
N VAL A 299 -16.15 3.06 -14.83
CA VAL A 299 -15.97 4.16 -15.77
C VAL A 299 -15.08 3.75 -16.94
N THR A 300 -15.54 4.04 -18.15
CA THR A 300 -14.83 3.77 -19.41
C THR A 300 -14.76 5.02 -20.31
N TYR A 301 -13.72 5.10 -21.13
CA TYR A 301 -13.51 6.14 -22.14
C TYR A 301 -13.61 5.53 -23.53
N ASN A 302 -14.59 5.96 -24.32
CA ASN A 302 -14.90 5.41 -25.63
C ASN A 302 -14.53 6.42 -26.70
N GLY A 303 -13.61 6.09 -27.59
CA GLY A 303 -13.24 6.98 -28.69
C GLY A 303 -12.38 6.30 -29.74
N GLU A 304 -11.62 7.09 -30.48
CA GLU A 304 -10.80 6.60 -31.58
C GLU A 304 -9.35 7.09 -31.47
N TYR A 305 -8.43 6.24 -31.93
CA TYR A 305 -7.04 6.54 -32.14
C TYR A 305 -6.73 6.61 -33.64
N ASN A 306 -5.94 7.60 -34.04
CA ASN A 306 -5.41 7.66 -35.40
C ASN A 306 -4.24 6.68 -35.60
N THR A 307 -3.67 6.67 -36.81
CA THR A 307 -2.58 5.75 -37.18
C THR A 307 -1.24 6.07 -36.50
N THR A 308 -1.10 7.20 -35.80
CA THR A 308 0.10 7.58 -35.04
C THR A 308 -0.05 7.31 -33.55
N GLY A 309 -1.12 6.62 -33.12
CA GLY A 309 -1.35 6.31 -31.71
C GLY A 309 -1.89 7.47 -30.88
N MET A 310 -2.38 8.55 -31.51
CA MET A 310 -2.95 9.71 -30.82
C MET A 310 -4.48 9.59 -30.76
N LYS A 311 -5.08 10.06 -29.65
CA LYS A 311 -6.54 10.13 -29.50
C LYS A 311 -7.08 11.19 -30.47
N VAL A 312 -8.13 10.87 -31.22
CA VAL A 312 -8.75 11.80 -32.17
C VAL A 312 -10.28 11.74 -32.08
N GLY A 313 -10.93 12.79 -32.57
CA GLY A 313 -12.38 12.84 -32.68
C GLY A 313 -13.09 12.84 -31.32
N ARG A 314 -14.34 12.38 -31.32
CA ARG A 314 -15.18 12.36 -30.12
C ARG A 314 -14.77 11.23 -29.18
N TRP A 315 -14.63 11.57 -27.90
CA TRP A 315 -14.37 10.66 -26.80
C TRP A 315 -15.45 10.80 -25.74
N ASP A 316 -16.24 9.76 -25.55
CA ASP A 316 -17.34 9.70 -24.59
C ASP A 316 -16.88 9.04 -23.28
N ILE A 317 -17.32 9.57 -22.15
CA ILE A 317 -17.09 8.97 -20.82
C ILE A 317 -18.37 8.27 -20.39
N MET A 318 -18.29 6.95 -20.29
CA MET A 318 -19.42 6.10 -19.92
C MET A 318 -19.23 5.55 -18.52
N CYS A 319 -20.29 5.52 -17.71
CA CYS A 319 -20.27 4.93 -16.37
C CYS A 319 -21.38 3.91 -16.21
N CYS A 320 -21.05 2.76 -15.61
CA CYS A 320 -22.01 1.79 -15.12
C CYS A 320 -21.86 1.70 -13.60
N LEU A 321 -22.91 2.04 -12.87
CA LEU A 321 -22.95 1.90 -11.41
C LEU A 321 -23.27 0.45 -11.03
N GLN A 322 -22.93 0.06 -9.79
CA GLN A 322 -23.26 -1.26 -9.29
C GLN A 322 -24.78 -1.46 -9.34
N ASN A 323 -25.22 -2.60 -9.90
CA ASN A 323 -26.63 -2.98 -10.14
C ASN A 323 -27.31 -2.32 -11.36
N GLU A 324 -26.66 -1.39 -12.06
CA GLU A 324 -27.16 -0.90 -13.35
C GLU A 324 -26.69 -1.83 -14.48
N GLN A 325 -27.58 -2.16 -15.42
CA GLN A 325 -27.21 -2.94 -16.60
C GLN A 325 -26.75 -2.05 -17.76
N GLU A 326 -27.18 -0.79 -17.76
CA GLU A 326 -26.94 0.16 -18.84
C GLU A 326 -25.82 1.14 -18.47
N GLN A 327 -24.96 1.43 -19.45
CA GLN A 327 -23.95 2.46 -19.33
C GLN A 327 -24.57 3.83 -19.59
N LYS A 328 -24.28 4.80 -18.73
CA LYS A 328 -24.71 6.20 -18.87
C LYS A 328 -23.57 7.06 -19.40
N LEU A 329 -23.86 7.94 -20.36
CA LEU A 329 -22.94 8.97 -20.81
C LEU A 329 -22.86 10.06 -19.74
N ILE A 330 -21.71 10.19 -19.08
CA ILE A 330 -21.49 11.14 -17.99
C ILE A 330 -20.54 12.29 -18.35
N GLY A 331 -19.85 12.19 -19.49
CA GLY A 331 -18.95 13.23 -19.94
C GLY A 331 -18.26 12.92 -21.26
N GLY A 332 -17.16 13.61 -21.54
CA GLY A 332 -16.43 13.48 -22.81
C GLY A 332 -16.15 14.80 -23.50
N GLY A 333 -15.58 14.72 -24.70
CA GLY A 333 -15.29 15.87 -25.55
C GLY A 333 -14.62 15.46 -26.85
N VAL A 334 -13.90 16.39 -27.49
CA VAL A 334 -13.27 16.16 -28.80
C VAL A 334 -11.76 16.35 -28.72
N PHE A 335 -11.02 15.45 -29.36
CA PHE A 335 -9.60 15.55 -29.63
C PHE A 335 -9.35 15.94 -31.09
N LYS A 336 -8.28 16.71 -31.32
CA LYS A 336 -7.68 16.99 -32.63
C LYS A 336 -6.84 15.81 -33.13
N GLU A 337 -6.40 15.90 -34.38
CA GLU A 337 -5.50 14.95 -35.02
C GLU A 337 -4.14 14.80 -34.33
N ASP A 338 -3.68 15.83 -33.61
CA ASP A 338 -2.42 15.82 -32.85
C ASP A 338 -2.59 15.31 -31.40
N GLY A 339 -3.79 14.86 -31.02
CA GLY A 339 -4.07 14.37 -29.67
C GLY A 339 -4.40 15.45 -28.63
N LEU A 340 -4.54 16.71 -29.03
CA LEU A 340 -4.93 17.79 -28.12
C LEU A 340 -6.45 17.87 -27.94
N LYS A 341 -6.91 18.08 -26.72
CA LYS A 341 -8.33 18.33 -26.40
C LYS A 341 -8.77 19.68 -26.95
N ILE A 342 -9.97 19.76 -27.50
CA ILE A 342 -10.56 21.01 -28.00
C ILE A 342 -12.05 21.12 -27.70
N GLY A 343 -12.54 22.37 -27.68
CA GLY A 343 -13.97 22.67 -27.53
C GLY A 343 -14.51 22.28 -26.15
N SER A 344 -15.81 22.03 -26.07
CA SER A 344 -16.47 21.68 -24.81
C SER A 344 -16.06 20.30 -24.32
N TRP A 345 -15.72 20.21 -23.04
CA TRP A 345 -15.31 18.99 -22.36
C TRP A 345 -16.02 18.84 -21.02
N VAL A 346 -16.29 17.58 -20.67
CA VAL A 346 -16.66 17.15 -19.32
C VAL A 346 -15.64 16.12 -18.86
N GLU A 347 -14.88 16.43 -17.82
CA GLU A 347 -13.87 15.56 -17.22
C GLU A 347 -14.36 14.99 -15.89
N LEU A 348 -13.74 13.90 -15.42
CA LEU A 348 -14.04 13.34 -14.11
C LEU A 348 -13.07 13.86 -13.06
N TRP A 349 -13.56 13.98 -11.83
CA TRP A 349 -12.69 14.17 -10.69
C TRP A 349 -11.89 12.90 -10.36
N GLU A 350 -10.67 13.06 -9.85
CA GLU A 350 -9.80 11.92 -9.50
C GLU A 350 -10.41 11.02 -8.41
N GLY A 351 -11.26 11.57 -7.55
CA GLY A 351 -12.03 10.81 -6.57
C GLY A 351 -13.43 10.41 -7.01
N TYR A 352 -13.73 10.38 -8.32
CA TYR A 352 -15.03 9.98 -8.83
C TYR A 352 -15.43 8.60 -8.27
N GLN A 353 -16.53 8.54 -7.52
CA GLN A 353 -17.02 7.32 -6.88
C GLN A 353 -18.52 7.21 -7.06
N HIS A 354 -19.09 6.05 -6.75
CA HIS A 354 -20.52 5.80 -6.85
C HIS A 354 -21.35 6.85 -6.10
N ASP A 355 -20.93 7.19 -4.89
CA ASP A 355 -21.64 8.10 -3.98
C ASP A 355 -21.22 9.57 -4.17
N ASN A 356 -20.23 9.82 -5.04
CA ASN A 356 -19.67 11.13 -5.29
C ASN A 356 -19.25 11.29 -6.76
N GLN A 357 -20.22 11.61 -7.60
CA GLN A 357 -20.04 11.69 -9.06
C GLN A 357 -19.72 13.14 -9.45
N ILE A 358 -18.46 13.51 -9.30
CA ILE A 358 -17.98 14.87 -9.59
C ILE A 358 -17.39 14.96 -10.99
N THR A 359 -17.84 15.96 -11.74
CA THR A 359 -17.34 16.26 -13.08
C THR A 359 -16.94 17.73 -13.22
N TYR A 360 -15.98 17.99 -14.11
CA TYR A 360 -15.52 19.32 -14.48
C TYR A 360 -15.97 19.63 -15.90
N LYS A 361 -16.78 20.67 -16.08
CA LYS A 361 -17.31 21.05 -17.40
C LYS A 361 -16.74 22.40 -17.83
N GLY A 362 -16.15 22.47 -19.02
CA GLY A 362 -15.63 23.73 -19.55
C GLY A 362 -15.16 23.59 -21.00
N GLU A 363 -14.26 24.46 -21.42
CA GLU A 363 -13.76 24.49 -22.79
C GLU A 363 -12.23 24.40 -22.87
N TYR A 364 -11.76 23.82 -23.97
CA TYR A 364 -10.37 23.80 -24.38
C TYR A 364 -10.17 24.65 -25.65
N ASN A 365 -9.08 25.41 -25.69
CA ASN A 365 -8.68 26.15 -26.89
C ASN A 365 -7.98 25.23 -27.91
N MET A 366 -7.50 25.83 -29.01
CA MET A 366 -6.83 25.10 -30.07
C MET A 366 -5.46 24.51 -29.67
N ASP A 367 -4.84 24.98 -28.59
CA ASP A 367 -3.54 24.50 -28.12
C ASP A 367 -3.67 23.44 -27.02
N GLY A 368 -4.88 22.94 -26.76
CA GLY A 368 -5.13 21.94 -25.72
C GLY A 368 -5.14 22.50 -24.30
N MET A 369 -5.22 23.82 -24.13
CA MET A 369 -5.30 24.48 -22.83
C MET A 369 -6.74 24.72 -22.41
N LYS A 370 -7.02 24.58 -21.11
CA LYS A 370 -8.32 24.94 -20.53
C LYS A 370 -8.52 26.45 -20.64
N VAL A 371 -9.68 26.89 -21.10
CA VAL A 371 -10.01 28.32 -21.25
C VAL A 371 -11.44 28.60 -20.79
N GLY A 372 -11.73 29.86 -20.48
CA GLY A 372 -13.07 30.30 -20.16
C GLY A 372 -13.60 29.72 -18.84
N ARG A 373 -14.93 29.66 -18.72
CA ARG A 373 -15.60 29.16 -17.51
C ARG A 373 -15.48 27.64 -17.41
N TRP A 374 -15.06 27.17 -16.24
CA TRP A 374 -15.04 25.77 -15.86
C TRP A 374 -15.86 25.56 -14.61
N ASP A 375 -16.93 24.77 -14.72
CA ASP A 375 -17.88 24.45 -13.67
C ASP A 375 -17.57 23.10 -13.03
N ILE A 376 -17.78 23.01 -11.72
CA ILE A 376 -17.67 21.76 -10.96
C ILE A 376 -19.08 21.28 -10.64
N MET A 377 -19.48 20.17 -11.25
CA MET A 377 -20.80 19.59 -11.12
C MET A 377 -20.72 18.34 -10.24
N CYS A 378 -21.67 18.17 -9.33
CA CYS A 378 -21.78 17.00 -8.47
C CYS A 378 -23.16 16.37 -8.61
N CYS A 379 -23.20 15.05 -8.75
CA CYS A 379 -24.43 14.25 -8.70
C CYS A 379 -24.33 13.29 -7.51
N LEU A 380 -25.21 13.45 -6.53
CA LEU A 380 -25.26 12.55 -5.37
C LEU A 380 -26.07 11.30 -5.71
N GLN A 381 -25.81 10.21 -4.97
CA GLN A 381 -26.56 8.98 -5.13
C GLN A 381 -28.07 9.24 -4.96
N ASN A 382 -28.88 8.79 -5.91
CA ASN A 382 -30.34 8.99 -6.02
C ASN A 382 -30.81 10.36 -6.54
N GLU A 383 -29.93 11.33 -6.75
CA GLU A 383 -30.30 12.57 -7.42
C GLU A 383 -30.16 12.40 -8.94
N GLN A 384 -31.19 12.81 -9.71
CA GLN A 384 -31.11 12.82 -11.18
C GLN A 384 -30.48 14.10 -11.71
N GLU A 385 -30.42 15.14 -10.89
CA GLU A 385 -29.95 16.47 -11.28
C GLU A 385 -28.53 16.71 -10.77
N GLN A 386 -27.68 17.25 -11.65
CA GLN A 386 -26.34 17.71 -11.31
C GLN A 386 -26.41 19.08 -10.64
N LYS A 387 -25.73 19.25 -9.51
CA LYS A 387 -25.62 20.52 -8.78
C LYS A 387 -24.28 21.20 -9.09
N LEU A 388 -24.30 22.50 -9.37
CA LEU A 388 -23.09 23.32 -9.49
C LEU A 388 -22.53 23.58 -8.08
N ILE A 389 -21.39 22.99 -7.76
CA ILE A 389 -20.76 23.10 -6.43
C ILE A 389 -19.49 23.95 -6.43
N GLY A 390 -18.98 24.31 -7.61
CA GLY A 390 -17.79 25.16 -7.69
C GLY A 390 -17.37 25.49 -9.12
N GLY A 391 -16.11 25.91 -9.29
CA GLY A 391 -15.55 26.30 -10.58
C GLY A 391 -14.99 27.71 -10.61
N GLY A 392 -14.51 28.14 -11.78
CA GLY A 392 -13.90 29.44 -11.99
C GLY A 392 -13.54 29.66 -13.47
N VAL A 393 -12.64 30.60 -13.74
CA VAL A 393 -12.27 30.99 -15.12
C VAL A 393 -10.79 30.72 -15.38
N PHE A 394 -10.49 30.16 -16.54
CA PHE A 394 -9.15 30.03 -17.09
C PHE A 394 -8.90 31.08 -18.18
N LYS A 395 -7.67 31.59 -18.26
CA LYS A 395 -7.14 32.39 -19.36
C LYS A 395 -6.80 31.53 -20.58
N GLU A 396 -6.47 32.20 -21.69
CA GLU A 396 -6.03 31.57 -22.94
C GLU A 396 -4.77 30.70 -22.80
N ASP A 397 -3.91 30.98 -21.83
CA ASP A 397 -2.69 30.21 -21.54
C ASP A 397 -2.91 29.04 -20.55
N GLY A 398 -4.15 28.81 -20.11
CA GLY A 398 -4.47 27.75 -19.16
C GLY A 398 -4.29 28.12 -17.69
N LEU A 399 -3.96 29.37 -17.36
CA LEU A 399 -3.86 29.83 -15.96
C LEU A 399 -5.24 30.16 -15.39
N LYS A 400 -5.47 29.78 -14.13
CA LYS A 400 -6.67 30.16 -13.37
C LYS A 400 -6.65 31.66 -13.07
N ILE A 401 -7.78 32.33 -13.22
CA ILE A 401 -7.94 33.76 -12.89
C ILE A 401 -9.28 34.06 -12.22
N GLY A 402 -9.34 35.17 -11.50
CA GLY A 402 -10.57 35.68 -10.89
C GLY A 402 -11.09 34.77 -9.78
N SER A 403 -12.40 34.82 -9.52
CA SER A 403 -13.01 34.04 -8.44
C SER A 403 -13.09 32.55 -8.77
N TRP A 404 -12.70 31.73 -7.80
CA TRP A 404 -12.67 30.27 -7.89
C TRP A 404 -13.29 29.61 -6.67
N VAL A 405 -13.93 28.47 -6.88
CA VAL A 405 -14.30 27.51 -5.85
C VAL A 405 -13.66 26.17 -6.22
N GLU A 406 -12.73 25.70 -5.40
CA GLU A 406 -12.02 24.43 -5.55
C GLU A 406 -12.57 23.38 -4.59
N LEU A 407 -12.36 22.10 -4.92
CA LEU A 407 -12.68 20.99 -4.03
C LEU A 407 -11.48 20.65 -3.16
N TRP A 408 -11.73 20.22 -1.93
CA TRP A 408 -10.73 19.57 -1.12
C TRP A 408 -10.35 18.19 -1.67
N GLU A 409 -9.10 17.78 -1.49
CA GLU A 409 -8.59 16.50 -1.99
C GLU A 409 -9.36 15.31 -1.37
N GLY A 410 -9.74 15.41 -0.10
CA GLY A 410 -10.55 14.42 0.61
C GLY A 410 -12.06 14.64 0.47
N TYR A 411 -12.55 15.39 -0.52
CA TYR A 411 -13.99 15.61 -0.71
C TYR A 411 -14.75 14.28 -0.76
N GLN A 412 -15.71 14.09 0.15
CA GLN A 412 -16.55 12.90 0.23
C GLN A 412 -18.02 13.29 0.30
N HIS A 413 -18.92 12.31 0.13
CA HIS A 413 -20.37 12.54 0.16
C HIS A 413 -20.83 13.17 1.48
N ASP A 414 -20.26 12.69 2.58
CA ASP A 414 -20.48 13.09 3.97
C ASP A 414 -19.60 14.28 4.41
N ASN A 415 -18.59 14.65 3.61
CA ASN A 415 -17.67 15.73 3.93
C ASN A 415 -17.35 16.59 2.68
N GLN A 416 -18.25 17.53 2.37
CA GLN A 416 -18.20 18.33 1.16
C GLN A 416 -17.45 19.65 1.42
N ILE A 417 -16.12 19.60 1.34
CA ILE A 417 -15.26 20.75 1.62
C ILE A 417 -14.84 21.45 0.33
N THR A 418 -15.01 22.76 0.29
CA THR A 418 -14.59 23.62 -0.82
C THR A 418 -13.71 24.77 -0.35
N TYR A 419 -12.85 25.26 -1.24
CA TYR A 419 -12.01 26.45 -1.03
C TYR A 419 -12.45 27.55 -1.98
N LYS A 420 -12.87 28.70 -1.46
CA LYS A 420 -13.37 29.82 -2.25
C LYS A 420 -12.44 31.02 -2.13
N GLY A 421 -11.95 31.54 -3.24
CA GLY A 421 -11.09 32.73 -3.24
C GLY A 421 -10.81 33.24 -4.64
N GLU A 422 -9.70 33.96 -4.82
CA GLU A 422 -9.34 34.56 -6.09
C GLU A 422 -7.94 34.18 -6.57
N TYR A 423 -7.77 34.17 -7.88
CA TYR A 423 -6.50 34.06 -8.58
C TYR A 423 -6.16 35.36 -9.31
N ASN A 424 -4.89 35.75 -9.26
CA ASN A 424 -4.38 36.89 -10.04
C ASN A 424 -4.12 36.53 -11.50
N MET A 425 -3.56 37.47 -12.25
CA MET A 425 -3.27 37.32 -13.67
C MET A 425 -2.15 36.31 -13.98
N ASP A 426 -1.32 35.95 -12.99
CA ASP A 426 -0.21 35.00 -13.14
C ASP A 426 -0.57 33.59 -12.63
N GLY A 427 -1.86 33.34 -12.34
CA GLY A 427 -2.32 32.04 -11.86
C GLY A 427 -2.02 31.74 -10.40
N MET A 428 -1.64 32.75 -9.62
CA MET A 428 -1.37 32.63 -8.18
C MET A 428 -2.62 32.93 -7.36
N LYS A 429 -2.81 32.20 -6.26
CA LYS A 429 -3.87 32.50 -5.27
C LYS A 429 -3.58 33.84 -4.62
N VAL A 430 -4.56 34.72 -4.53
CA VAL A 430 -4.44 36.04 -3.92
C VAL A 430 -5.65 36.37 -3.06
N GLY A 431 -5.49 37.34 -2.16
CA GLY A 431 -6.58 37.85 -1.34
C GLY A 431 -7.14 36.81 -0.37
N ARG A 432 -8.40 37.00 0.02
CA ARG A 432 -9.06 36.13 1.01
C ARG A 432 -9.50 34.81 0.36
N TRP A 433 -9.16 33.71 1.02
CA TRP A 433 -9.58 32.35 0.69
C TRP A 433 -10.32 31.73 1.86
N ASP A 434 -11.60 31.44 1.67
CA ASP A 434 -12.49 30.84 2.66
C ASP A 434 -12.58 29.32 2.45
N ILE A 435 -12.64 28.57 3.56
CA ILE A 435 -12.86 27.11 3.55
C ILE A 435 -14.30 26.86 3.99
N MET A 436 -15.10 26.30 3.10
CA MET A 436 -16.52 26.06 3.31
C MET A 436 -16.78 24.56 3.42
N CYS A 437 -17.61 24.15 4.37
CA CYS A 437 -18.05 22.76 4.53
C CYS A 437 -19.57 22.67 4.46
N CYS A 438 -20.06 21.65 3.76
CA CYS A 438 -21.48 21.28 3.74
C CYS A 438 -21.61 19.85 4.29
N LEU A 439 -22.29 19.69 5.43
CA LEU A 439 -22.54 18.38 6.02
C LEU A 439 -23.75 17.72 5.35
N GLN A 440 -23.80 16.39 5.40
CA GLN A 440 -24.93 15.63 4.87
C GLN A 440 -26.25 16.12 5.51
N ASN A 441 -27.22 16.49 4.67
CA ASN A 441 -28.54 17.08 5.03
C ASN A 441 -28.59 18.58 5.31
N GLU A 442 -27.47 19.29 5.35
CA GLU A 442 -27.48 20.75 5.44
C GLU A 442 -27.49 21.36 4.03
N GLN A 443 -28.39 22.32 3.77
CA GLN A 443 -28.39 23.07 2.51
C GLN A 443 -27.41 24.25 2.53
N GLU A 444 -26.99 24.67 3.72
CA GLU A 444 -26.15 25.84 3.92
C GLU A 444 -24.69 25.43 4.13
N GLN A 445 -23.79 26.12 3.43
CA GLN A 445 -22.35 25.97 3.62
C GLN A 445 -21.89 26.75 4.85
N LYS A 446 -21.10 26.12 5.72
CA LYS A 446 -20.50 26.74 6.91
C LYS A 446 -19.05 27.13 6.62
N LEU A 447 -18.66 28.35 7.01
CA LEU A 447 -17.27 28.80 6.98
C LEU A 447 -16.51 28.13 8.13
N ILE A 448 -15.60 27.21 7.81
CA ILE A 448 -14.83 26.44 8.81
C ILE A 448 -13.35 26.83 8.87
N GLY A 449 -12.87 27.62 7.91
CA GLY A 449 -11.50 28.10 7.93
C GLY A 449 -11.16 29.06 6.79
N GLY A 450 -9.87 29.26 6.52
CA GLY A 450 -9.39 30.18 5.49
C GLY A 450 -8.32 31.16 5.97
N GLY A 451 -7.92 32.07 5.09
CA GLY A 451 -6.96 33.13 5.39
C GLY A 451 -6.67 34.00 4.17
N VAL A 452 -5.52 34.67 4.15
CA VAL A 452 -5.15 35.61 3.08
C VAL A 452 -3.87 35.18 2.38
N PHE A 453 -3.86 35.26 1.05
CA PHE A 453 -2.68 35.15 0.21
C PHE A 453 -2.22 36.52 -0.31
N LYS A 454 -0.90 36.68 -0.45
CA LYS A 454 -0.27 37.80 -1.16
C LYS A 454 -0.31 37.64 -2.68
N GLU A 455 0.12 38.68 -3.39
CA GLU A 455 0.22 38.69 -4.86
C GLU A 455 1.15 37.61 -5.43
N ASP A 456 2.15 37.15 -4.68
CA ASP A 456 3.08 36.09 -5.08
C ASP A 456 2.58 34.67 -4.73
N GLY A 457 1.38 34.54 -4.15
CA GLY A 457 0.82 33.25 -3.76
C GLY A 457 1.24 32.75 -2.37
N LEU A 458 1.99 33.53 -1.60
CA LEU A 458 2.35 33.18 -0.22
C LEU A 458 1.20 33.46 0.75
N LYS A 459 0.98 32.53 1.70
CA LYS A 459 0.03 32.72 2.81
C LYS A 459 0.56 33.78 3.76
N ILE A 460 -0.32 34.68 4.23
CA ILE A 460 0.02 35.72 5.21
C ILE A 460 -1.09 35.94 6.23
N GLY A 461 -0.73 36.51 7.38
CA GLY A 461 -1.68 36.91 8.42
C GLY A 461 -2.34 35.71 9.07
N SER A 462 -3.54 35.91 9.64
CA SER A 462 -4.27 34.85 10.33
C SER A 462 -4.84 33.80 9.37
N TRP A 463 -4.68 32.54 9.73
CA TRP A 463 -5.11 31.38 8.96
C TRP A 463 -5.78 30.33 9.85
N VAL A 464 -6.75 29.64 9.26
CA VAL A 464 -7.34 28.40 9.78
C VAL A 464 -7.21 27.34 8.70
N GLU A 465 -6.42 26.30 8.95
CA GLU A 465 -6.15 25.19 8.03
C GLU A 465 -6.88 23.94 8.47
N LEU A 466 -7.17 23.03 7.54
CA LEU A 466 -7.72 21.72 7.86
C LEU A 466 -6.60 20.74 8.17
N TRP A 467 -6.88 19.79 9.07
CA TRP A 467 -6.02 18.62 9.24
C TRP A 467 -6.11 17.68 8.05
N GLU A 468 -5.02 16.97 7.75
CA GLU A 468 -4.97 16.03 6.62
C GLU A 468 -5.98 14.90 6.77
N GLY A 469 -6.22 14.45 8.01
CA GLY A 469 -7.25 13.46 8.33
C GLY A 469 -8.62 14.05 8.64
N TYR A 470 -8.93 15.28 8.23
CA TYR A 470 -10.23 15.91 8.49
C TYR A 470 -11.36 15.00 7.97
N GLN A 471 -12.25 14.59 8.86
CA GLN A 471 -13.39 13.72 8.55
C GLN A 471 -14.66 14.29 9.18
N HIS A 472 -15.82 13.80 8.74
CA HIS A 472 -17.12 14.25 9.25
C HIS A 472 -17.23 14.09 10.78
N ASP A 473 -16.69 13.00 11.32
CA ASP A 473 -16.63 12.66 12.74
C ASP A 473 -15.42 13.26 13.48
N ASN A 474 -14.47 13.86 12.74
CA ASN A 474 -13.23 14.40 13.27
C ASN A 474 -12.81 15.70 12.56
N GLN A 475 -13.45 16.80 12.95
CA GLN A 475 -13.28 18.11 12.32
C GLN A 475 -12.15 18.90 12.99
N ILE A 476 -10.91 18.58 12.63
CA ILE A 476 -9.71 19.19 13.21
C ILE A 476 -9.21 20.34 12.32
N THR A 477 -8.96 21.49 12.95
CA THR A 477 -8.37 22.67 12.29
C THR A 477 -7.15 23.20 13.04
N TYR A 478 -6.24 23.84 12.30
CA TYR A 478 -5.06 24.53 12.82
C TYR A 478 -5.24 26.03 12.63
N LYS A 479 -5.22 26.79 13.72
CA LYS A 479 -5.41 28.24 13.69
C LYS A 479 -4.13 28.97 14.12
N GLY A 480 -3.60 29.85 13.31
CA GLY A 480 -2.40 30.63 13.65
C GLY A 480 -2.11 31.72 12.65
N GLU A 481 -0.85 32.16 12.57
CA GLU A 481 -0.43 33.23 11.68
C GLU A 481 0.73 32.83 10.76
N TYR A 482 0.76 33.45 9.58
CA TYR A 482 1.87 33.42 8.65
C TYR A 482 2.54 34.79 8.54
N ASN A 483 3.87 34.81 8.45
CA ASN A 483 4.63 36.04 8.23
C ASN A 483 4.65 36.43 6.74
N MET A 484 5.41 37.49 6.42
CA MET A 484 5.51 38.01 5.06
C MET A 484 6.23 37.07 4.07
N ASP A 485 6.98 36.08 4.55
CA ASP A 485 7.72 35.12 3.73
C ASP A 485 6.97 33.78 3.59
N GLY A 486 5.71 33.71 4.03
CA GLY A 486 4.90 32.50 3.95
C GLY A 486 5.23 31.44 5.00
N MET A 487 5.98 31.79 6.05
CA MET A 487 6.32 30.88 7.15
C MET A 487 5.31 31.00 8.29
N LYS A 488 5.00 29.87 8.93
CA LYS A 488 4.18 29.85 10.16
C LYS A 488 4.93 30.57 11.27
N VAL A 489 4.26 31.48 11.97
CA VAL A 489 4.84 32.26 13.08
C VAL A 489 3.87 32.36 14.24
N GLY A 490 4.40 32.65 15.43
CA GLY A 490 3.59 32.92 16.61
C GLY A 490 2.80 31.70 17.10
N ARG A 491 1.71 31.96 17.81
CA ARG A 491 0.84 30.92 18.40
C ARG A 491 0.04 30.20 17.30
N TRP A 492 0.08 28.88 17.31
CA TRP A 492 -0.74 28.01 16.47
C TRP A 492 -1.53 27.04 17.36
N ASP A 493 -2.84 27.16 17.34
CA ASP A 493 -3.80 26.38 18.12
C ASP A 493 -4.39 25.24 17.27
N ILE A 494 -4.61 24.08 17.88
CA ILE A 494 -5.28 22.92 17.26
C ILE A 494 -6.68 22.82 17.86
N MET A 495 -7.69 22.99 17.01
CA MET A 495 -9.09 23.02 17.38
C MET A 495 -9.79 21.77 16.86
N CYS A 496 -10.69 21.18 17.65
CA CYS A 496 -11.51 20.04 17.25
C CYS A 496 -12.99 20.34 17.48
N CYS A 497 -13.85 19.97 16.53
CA CYS A 497 -15.30 20.02 16.65
C CYS A 497 -15.85 18.59 16.53
N LEU A 498 -16.51 18.09 17.57
CA LEU A 498 -17.17 16.78 17.55
C LEU A 498 -18.56 16.92 16.92
N GLN A 499 -19.08 15.86 16.28
CA GLN A 499 -20.30 15.87 15.44
C GLN A 499 -21.57 16.44 16.10
N ASN A 500 -21.61 16.56 17.43
CA ASN A 500 -22.75 17.09 18.19
C ASN A 500 -22.45 18.38 18.96
N GLU A 501 -21.23 18.91 18.87
CA GLU A 501 -20.81 20.12 19.57
C GLU A 501 -20.81 21.30 18.59
N GLN A 502 -21.43 22.40 18.97
CA GLN A 502 -21.38 23.65 18.18
C GLN A 502 -20.10 24.44 18.43
N GLU A 503 -19.39 24.13 19.52
CA GLU A 503 -18.20 24.86 19.95
C GLU A 503 -16.93 24.06 19.61
N GLN A 504 -15.93 24.77 19.08
CA GLN A 504 -14.61 24.19 18.85
C GLN A 504 -13.84 24.11 20.17
N LYS A 505 -13.28 22.94 20.48
CA LYS A 505 -12.42 22.70 21.65
C LYS A 505 -10.95 22.84 21.26
N LEU A 506 -10.19 23.61 22.04
CA LEU A 506 -8.72 23.66 21.94
C LEU A 506 -8.14 22.35 22.47
N ILE A 507 -7.54 21.54 21.59
CA ILE A 507 -6.96 20.23 21.94
C ILE A 507 -5.44 20.19 21.84
N GLY A 508 -4.81 21.21 21.27
CA GLY A 508 -3.36 21.28 21.19
C GLY A 508 -2.81 22.55 20.56
N GLY A 509 -1.56 22.53 20.12
CA GLY A 509 -0.88 23.68 19.53
C GLY A 509 0.44 24.03 20.19
N GLY A 510 1.06 25.13 19.75
CA GLY A 510 2.31 25.65 20.29
C GLY A 510 2.73 26.95 19.62
N VAL A 511 4.03 27.26 19.60
CA VAL A 511 4.57 28.50 19.04
C VAL A 511 5.61 28.22 17.96
N PHE A 512 5.53 28.96 16.86
CA PHE A 512 6.56 29.03 15.83
C PHE A 512 7.39 30.32 15.93
N LYS A 513 8.69 30.22 15.60
CA LYS A 513 9.60 31.34 15.37
C LYS A 513 9.36 32.01 14.02
N GLU A 514 10.02 33.15 13.80
CA GLU A 514 9.98 33.89 12.53
C GLU A 514 10.48 33.09 11.32
N ASP A 515 11.36 32.11 11.54
CA ASP A 515 11.91 31.23 10.50
C ASP A 515 11.06 29.96 10.25
N GLY A 516 9.90 29.84 10.91
CA GLY A 516 9.02 28.68 10.76
C GLY A 516 9.37 27.49 11.65
N LEU A 517 10.36 27.59 12.54
CA LEU A 517 10.71 26.52 13.46
C LEU A 517 9.78 26.50 14.69
N LYS A 518 9.33 25.31 15.10
CA LYS A 518 8.59 25.10 16.35
C LYS A 518 9.49 25.40 17.55
N ILE A 519 8.96 26.08 18.57
CA ILE A 519 9.66 26.37 19.83
C ILE A 519 8.74 26.28 21.04
N GLY A 520 9.36 26.07 22.21
CA GLY A 520 8.68 26.07 23.51
C GLY A 520 7.73 24.89 23.65
N SER A 521 6.71 25.03 24.49
CA SER A 521 5.75 23.96 24.75
C SER A 521 4.82 23.72 23.56
N TRP A 522 4.63 22.45 23.21
CA TRP A 522 3.81 21.98 22.10
C TRP A 522 2.93 20.80 22.52
N VAL A 523 1.74 20.76 21.92
CA VAL A 523 0.83 19.63 21.97
C VAL A 523 0.54 19.19 20.52
N GLU A 524 0.99 18.00 20.15
CA GLU A 524 0.83 17.43 18.81
C GLU A 524 -0.23 16.33 18.80
N LEU A 525 -0.86 16.09 17.65
CA LEU A 525 -1.80 14.99 17.48
C LEU A 525 -1.07 13.70 17.12
N TRP A 526 -1.60 12.57 17.56
CA TRP A 526 -1.20 11.27 17.05
C TRP A 526 -1.64 11.07 15.60
N GLU A 527 -0.86 10.33 14.81
CA GLU A 527 -1.19 10.05 13.40
C GLU A 527 -2.53 9.30 13.26
N GLY A 528 -2.87 8.45 14.23
CA GLY A 528 -4.16 7.77 14.31
C GLY A 528 -5.24 8.52 15.09
N TYR A 529 -5.11 9.84 15.28
CA TYR A 529 -6.11 10.63 16.01
C TYR A 529 -7.48 10.51 15.34
N GLN A 530 -8.46 10.01 16.09
CA GLN A 530 -9.84 9.81 15.63
C GLN A 530 -10.81 10.19 16.74
N HIS A 531 -12.11 10.29 16.42
CA HIS A 531 -13.16 10.55 17.42
C HIS A 531 -13.03 9.64 18.65
N ASP A 532 -12.82 8.35 18.39
CA ASP A 532 -12.66 7.31 19.40
C ASP A 532 -11.22 7.16 19.88
N ASN A 533 -10.23 7.91 19.36
CA ASN A 533 -8.81 7.75 19.73
C ASN A 533 -8.13 9.12 19.84
N GLN A 534 -8.48 9.87 20.88
CA GLN A 534 -8.01 11.25 21.07
C GLN A 534 -6.65 11.29 21.78
N ILE A 535 -5.58 10.98 21.04
CA ILE A 535 -4.22 10.89 21.58
C ILE A 535 -3.40 12.12 21.19
N THR A 536 -2.78 12.75 22.17
CA THR A 536 -1.86 13.88 21.94
C THR A 536 -0.49 13.67 22.58
N TYR A 537 0.52 14.34 22.05
CA TYR A 537 1.89 14.35 22.55
C TYR A 537 2.23 15.74 23.08
N LYS A 538 2.50 15.88 24.38
CA LYS A 538 2.81 17.15 25.03
C LYS A 538 4.27 17.23 25.43
N GLY A 539 5.02 18.20 24.92
CA GLY A 539 6.44 18.36 25.29
C GLY A 539 7.00 19.71 24.83
N GLU A 540 8.31 19.81 24.68
CA GLU A 540 8.98 21.05 24.31
C GLU A 540 9.85 20.90 23.06
N TYR A 541 9.92 21.99 22.30
CA TYR A 541 10.88 22.20 21.22
C TYR A 541 11.92 23.23 21.62
N ASN A 542 13.19 22.91 21.33
CA ASN A 542 14.31 23.79 21.58
C ASN A 542 14.36 24.95 20.57
N THR A 543 15.34 25.83 20.71
CA THR A 543 15.48 26.99 19.81
C THR A 543 15.89 26.64 18.37
N THR A 544 16.31 25.41 18.08
CA THR A 544 16.65 24.95 16.72
C THR A 544 15.53 24.14 16.07
N GLY A 545 14.33 24.08 16.69
CA GLY A 545 13.19 23.35 16.14
C GLY A 545 13.20 21.84 16.40
N MET A 546 14.07 21.34 17.30
CA MET A 546 14.14 19.93 17.66
C MET A 546 13.39 19.65 18.96
N LYS A 547 12.80 18.46 19.12
CA LYS A 547 12.17 18.08 20.38
C LYS A 547 13.23 17.94 21.46
N GLU A 548 12.92 18.41 22.65
CA GLU A 548 13.78 18.27 23.82
C GLU A 548 12.98 17.95 25.08
N GLY A 549 13.68 17.46 26.10
CA GLY A 549 13.10 17.26 27.42
C GLY A 549 12.00 16.20 27.43
N LYS A 550 11.08 16.31 28.40
CA LYS A 550 10.01 15.34 28.63
C LYS A 550 8.86 15.54 27.64
N TRP A 551 8.39 14.44 27.07
CA TRP A 551 7.24 14.38 26.18
C TRP A 551 6.23 13.36 26.71
N ASP A 552 5.08 13.85 27.16
CA ASP A 552 3.98 13.05 27.70
C ASP A 552 3.00 12.64 26.61
N ILE A 553 2.48 11.42 26.71
CA ILE A 553 1.41 10.90 25.85
C ILE A 553 0.11 11.02 26.62
N MET A 554 -0.80 11.86 26.12
CA MET A 554 -2.11 12.08 26.70
C MET A 554 -3.15 11.28 25.93
N CYS A 555 -4.06 10.63 26.65
CA CYS A 555 -5.26 10.04 26.11
C CYS A 555 -6.48 10.78 26.68
N CYS A 556 -7.41 11.21 25.84
CA CYS A 556 -8.67 11.77 26.32
C CYS A 556 -9.77 10.71 26.28
N LEU A 557 -10.06 10.12 27.46
CA LEU A 557 -11.20 9.22 27.66
C LEU A 557 -12.25 10.01 28.45
N SER A 558 -13.51 10.00 27.98
CA SER A 558 -14.63 10.63 28.72
C SER A 558 -14.43 12.11 29.10
N ASN A 559 -13.77 12.91 28.24
CA ASN A 559 -13.42 14.32 28.46
C ASN A 559 -12.34 14.62 29.51
N GLU A 560 -11.77 13.60 30.15
CA GLU A 560 -10.62 13.75 31.05
C GLU A 560 -9.34 13.40 30.29
N GLU A 561 -8.29 14.21 30.46
CA GLU A 561 -6.97 13.92 29.90
C GLU A 561 -6.15 13.12 30.90
N GLU A 562 -5.72 11.93 30.50
CA GLU A 562 -4.84 11.07 31.30
C GLU A 562 -3.47 10.92 30.63
N ILE A 563 -2.39 11.01 31.42
CA ILE A 563 -1.05 10.66 30.94
C ILE A 563 -0.94 9.14 30.90
N ILE A 564 -0.94 8.56 29.70
CA ILE A 564 -0.82 7.11 29.50
C ILE A 564 0.62 6.65 29.20
N GLY A 565 1.55 7.60 29.06
CA GLY A 565 2.94 7.31 28.73
C GLY A 565 3.75 8.57 28.43
N GLY A 566 4.92 8.38 27.84
CA GLY A 566 5.85 9.45 27.48
C GLY A 566 7.31 9.01 27.56
N GLY A 567 8.22 9.94 27.36
CA GLY A 567 9.65 9.76 27.62
C GLY A 567 10.43 11.06 27.45
N SER A 568 11.73 11.01 27.13
CA SER A 568 12.53 12.22 26.90
C SER A 568 13.31 12.24 25.59
N TYR A 569 13.50 13.42 25.00
CA TYR A 569 14.35 13.62 23.82
C TYR A 569 15.68 14.29 24.20
N ASN A 570 16.74 13.92 23.48
CA ASN A 570 18.05 14.57 23.58
C ASN A 570 18.01 15.95 22.88
N GLN A 571 18.57 16.97 23.54
CA GLN A 571 18.51 18.37 23.11
C GLN A 571 19.15 18.67 21.75
N ASN A 572 20.01 17.79 21.23
CA ASN A 572 20.85 18.10 20.05
C ASN A 572 20.46 17.34 18.77
N GLU A 573 19.66 16.26 18.85
CA GLU A 573 19.51 15.32 17.72
C GLU A 573 18.07 14.82 17.51
N ASP A 574 17.08 15.31 18.27
CA ASP A 574 15.69 14.79 18.23
C ASP A 574 15.61 13.26 18.42
N LEU A 575 16.53 12.72 19.22
CA LEU A 575 16.58 11.29 19.53
C LEU A 575 15.91 11.01 20.88
N LYS A 576 15.03 10.01 20.90
CA LYS A 576 14.48 9.46 22.15
C LYS A 576 15.60 8.94 23.04
N ILE A 577 15.53 9.23 24.34
CA ILE A 577 16.46 8.82 25.38
C ILE A 577 15.72 8.47 26.68
N GLY A 578 16.34 7.65 27.52
CA GLY A 578 15.80 7.28 28.82
C GLY A 578 14.53 6.44 28.71
N GLN A 579 13.74 6.42 29.79
CA GLN A 579 12.50 5.65 29.85
C GLN A 579 11.47 6.21 28.86
N TRP A 580 10.80 5.33 28.13
CA TRP A 580 9.87 5.68 27.07
C TRP A 580 8.68 4.72 27.02
N THR A 581 7.49 5.25 26.71
CA THR A 581 6.28 4.50 26.37
C THR A 581 5.92 4.72 24.90
N GLU A 582 5.71 3.65 24.15
CA GLU A 582 5.25 3.68 22.76
C GLU A 582 3.86 3.07 22.64
N LEU A 583 3.09 3.53 21.66
CA LEU A 583 1.76 2.99 21.37
C LEU A 583 1.85 2.00 20.20
N ASP A 584 1.06 0.92 20.25
CA ASP A 584 0.85 0.05 19.08
C ASP A 584 0.19 0.85 17.95
N GLN A 585 0.49 0.52 16.70
CA GLN A 585 -0.12 1.20 15.54
C GLN A 585 -1.65 1.04 15.48
N ARG A 586 -2.18 0.02 16.16
CA ARG A 586 -3.62 -0.26 16.31
C ARG A 586 -4.12 0.12 17.69
N PHE A 587 -3.42 1.02 18.38
CA PHE A 587 -3.89 1.59 19.63
C PHE A 587 -5.28 2.18 19.41
N SER A 588 -6.23 1.76 20.23
CA SER A 588 -7.55 2.37 20.24
C SER A 588 -8.19 2.29 21.61
N ASN A 589 -9.32 2.96 21.84
CA ASN A 589 -10.09 2.83 23.08
C ASN A 589 -10.45 1.37 23.43
N LEU A 590 -10.60 0.50 22.42
CA LEU A 590 -10.87 -0.92 22.62
C LEU A 590 -9.61 -1.79 22.69
N ASN A 591 -8.45 -1.26 22.29
CA ASN A 591 -7.19 -2.00 22.20
C ASN A 591 -6.01 -1.10 22.60
N GLN A 592 -5.80 -0.90 23.90
CA GLN A 592 -4.73 -0.04 24.41
C GLN A 592 -3.47 -0.87 24.68
N VAL A 593 -2.65 -1.07 23.65
CA VAL A 593 -1.36 -1.75 23.77
C VAL A 593 -0.23 -0.73 23.81
N THR A 594 0.59 -0.78 24.85
CA THR A 594 1.78 0.07 25.00
C THR A 594 3.05 -0.72 25.23
N TYR A 595 4.18 -0.17 24.78
CA TYR A 595 5.52 -0.72 24.94
C TYR A 595 6.35 0.22 25.79
N GLN A 596 6.79 -0.23 26.96
CA GLN A 596 7.57 0.58 27.90
C GLN A 596 8.99 0.04 28.01
N GLY A 597 10.00 0.89 27.91
CA GLY A 597 11.40 0.50 28.12
C GLY A 597 12.33 1.69 27.98
N GLU A 598 13.62 1.44 27.74
CA GLU A 598 14.62 2.50 27.70
C GLU A 598 15.21 2.71 26.30
N TYR A 599 15.56 3.96 26.00
CA TYR A 599 16.39 4.34 24.87
C TYR A 599 17.77 4.85 25.34
N ASN A 600 18.84 4.45 24.66
CA ASN A 600 20.17 5.01 24.90
C ASN A 600 20.37 6.37 24.23
N ILE A 601 21.51 7.01 24.50
CA ILE A 601 21.90 8.32 23.92
C ILE A 601 21.98 8.35 22.38
N LYS A 602 21.99 7.20 21.71
CA LYS A 602 22.02 7.07 20.25
C LYS A 602 20.63 6.79 19.66
N GLY A 603 19.56 6.97 20.44
CA GLY A 603 18.19 6.75 19.99
C GLY A 603 17.83 5.27 19.78
N LYS A 604 18.58 4.32 20.35
CA LYS A 604 18.30 2.88 20.23
C LYS A 604 17.60 2.34 21.47
N LYS A 605 16.66 1.42 21.28
CA LYS A 605 16.04 0.66 22.37
C LYS A 605 17.09 -0.17 23.10
N VAL A 606 17.10 -0.14 24.42
CA VAL A 606 18.05 -0.85 25.27
C VAL A 606 17.37 -1.43 26.50
N GLY A 607 18.03 -2.35 27.20
CA GLY A 607 17.54 -2.92 28.45
C GLY A 607 16.19 -3.64 28.33
N LYS A 608 15.44 -3.68 29.44
CA LYS A 608 14.15 -4.39 29.52
C LYS A 608 13.03 -3.55 28.91
N TRP A 609 12.28 -4.15 28.00
CA TRP A 609 11.05 -3.63 27.44
C TRP A 609 9.87 -4.49 27.87
N VAL A 610 8.76 -3.86 28.27
CA VAL A 610 7.55 -4.47 28.80
C VAL A 610 6.38 -4.09 27.92
N ILE A 611 5.48 -5.05 27.65
CA ILE A 611 4.26 -4.81 26.89
C ILE A 611 3.10 -4.78 27.88
N TRP A 612 2.40 -3.65 27.93
CA TRP A 612 1.19 -3.46 28.72
C TRP A 612 -0.03 -3.45 27.81
N TYR A 613 -1.12 -3.95 28.35
CA TYR A 613 -2.40 -3.98 27.66
C TYR A 613 -3.51 -3.69 28.64
N ASP A 614 -4.29 -2.66 28.32
CA ASP A 614 -5.55 -2.38 29.00
C ASP A 614 -6.72 -2.71 28.09
N ARG A 615 -7.61 -3.54 28.63
CA ARG A 615 -8.80 -3.98 27.93
C ARG A 615 -9.92 -3.01 28.25
N TYR A 616 -10.41 -2.33 27.21
CA TYR A 616 -11.48 -1.31 27.27
C TYR A 616 -11.11 0.04 27.90
N GLY A 617 -9.83 0.31 28.16
CA GLY A 617 -9.41 1.63 28.66
C GLY A 617 -9.93 1.97 30.05
N PHE A 618 -10.09 0.98 30.94
CA PHE A 618 -10.53 1.20 32.32
C PHE A 618 -9.36 1.41 33.30
N GLY A 619 -8.15 1.66 32.81
CA GLY A 619 -6.93 1.82 33.59
C GLY A 619 -6.35 0.50 34.12
N ASN A 620 -6.87 -0.66 33.71
CA ASN A 620 -6.49 -1.97 34.24
C ASN A 620 -5.36 -2.61 33.41
N TYR A 621 -4.25 -1.89 33.27
CA TYR A 621 -3.09 -2.36 32.51
C TYR A 621 -2.52 -3.68 33.08
N LYS A 622 -2.56 -4.73 32.25
CA LYS A 622 -1.91 -6.01 32.52
C LYS A 622 -0.61 -6.08 31.72
N GLN A 623 0.50 -6.43 32.38
CA GLN A 623 1.71 -6.81 31.67
C GLN A 623 1.46 -8.12 30.92
N ILE A 624 1.50 -8.08 29.59
CA ILE A 624 1.23 -9.25 28.73
C ILE A 624 2.46 -9.72 27.95
N GLY A 625 3.55 -8.96 27.95
CA GLY A 625 4.77 -9.39 27.27
C GLY A 625 6.00 -8.52 27.51
N GLY A 626 6.97 -8.61 26.59
CA GLY A 626 8.24 -7.90 26.66
C GLY A 626 9.47 -8.80 26.60
N GLY A 627 10.66 -8.19 26.69
CA GLY A 627 11.96 -8.85 26.71
C GLY A 627 13.11 -7.84 26.82
N PHE A 628 14.29 -8.16 26.30
CA PHE A 628 15.47 -7.28 26.39
C PHE A 628 16.00 -6.85 25.02
N TYR A 629 16.55 -5.63 24.94
CA TYR A 629 17.29 -5.10 23.80
C TYR A 629 18.75 -4.84 24.14
N ASP A 630 19.65 -5.20 23.23
CA ASP A 630 21.09 -5.04 23.35
C ASP A 630 21.49 -3.56 23.33
N ASP A 631 22.34 -3.18 24.28
CA ASP A 631 22.66 -1.78 24.55
C ASP A 631 23.41 -1.08 23.39
N GLU A 632 24.18 -1.84 22.60
CA GLU A 632 24.99 -1.30 21.50
C GLU A 632 24.22 -1.27 20.18
N LYS A 633 23.51 -2.35 19.87
CA LYS A 633 22.89 -2.58 18.56
C LYS A 633 21.42 -2.21 18.53
N GLY A 634 20.73 -2.19 19.66
CA GLY A 634 19.27 -2.01 19.74
C GLY A 634 18.50 -3.21 19.18
N GLN A 635 19.07 -4.41 19.29
CA GLN A 635 18.49 -5.66 18.80
C GLN A 635 17.90 -6.46 19.96
N LYS A 636 16.77 -7.15 19.74
CA LYS A 636 16.18 -8.04 20.75
C LYS A 636 17.16 -9.16 21.12
N PHE A 637 17.29 -9.49 22.40
CA PHE A 637 18.05 -10.64 22.88
C PHE A 637 17.39 -11.26 24.12
N GLY A 638 17.77 -12.49 24.45
CA GLY A 638 17.25 -13.21 25.62
C GLY A 638 15.76 -13.57 25.49
N LYS A 639 15.11 -13.83 26.62
CA LYS A 639 13.70 -14.26 26.64
C LYS A 639 12.78 -13.13 26.23
N TRP A 640 11.81 -13.44 25.38
CA TRP A 640 10.83 -12.51 24.84
C TRP A 640 9.42 -13.09 24.84
N ILE A 641 8.44 -12.21 25.04
CA ILE A 641 7.02 -12.43 24.77
C ILE A 641 6.56 -11.37 23.78
N GLU A 642 6.07 -11.79 22.62
CA GLU A 642 5.64 -10.94 21.51
C GLU A 642 4.14 -11.09 21.24
N LEU A 643 3.48 -10.01 20.86
CA LEU A 643 2.09 -10.06 20.44
C LEU A 643 1.97 -10.56 19.00
N TRP A 644 0.82 -11.12 18.67
CA TRP A 644 0.48 -11.43 17.29
C TRP A 644 0.18 -10.16 16.47
N ASP A 645 0.52 -10.15 15.19
CA ASP A 645 0.28 -8.98 14.31
C ASP A 645 -1.19 -8.64 14.12
N LYS A 646 -2.08 -9.60 14.44
CA LYS A 646 -3.54 -9.43 14.49
C LYS A 646 -4.06 -9.44 15.93
N PHE A 647 -3.21 -9.10 16.91
CA PHE A 647 -3.61 -8.89 18.30
C PHE A 647 -4.70 -7.83 18.34
N LEU A 648 -5.90 -8.27 18.67
CA LEU A 648 -7.09 -7.45 18.83
C LEU A 648 -7.71 -7.86 20.15
N PHE A 649 -8.62 -7.04 20.66
CA PHE A 649 -9.40 -7.33 21.86
C PHE A 649 -9.96 -8.77 21.93
N GLU A 650 -10.36 -9.35 20.80
CA GLU A 650 -10.91 -10.72 20.73
C GLU A 650 -9.85 -11.83 20.57
N LYS A 651 -8.58 -11.47 20.37
CA LYS A 651 -7.48 -12.32 19.89
C LYS A 651 -6.19 -12.05 20.68
N GLU A 652 -6.18 -12.45 21.94
CA GLU A 652 -5.00 -12.30 22.81
C GLU A 652 -4.02 -13.46 22.61
N ILE A 653 -3.41 -13.50 21.42
CA ILE A 653 -2.38 -14.45 21.05
C ILE A 653 -1.01 -13.81 21.24
N PHE A 654 -0.11 -14.52 21.90
CA PHE A 654 1.28 -14.11 22.03
C PHE A 654 2.25 -15.29 21.92
N TYR A 655 3.47 -14.96 21.53
CA TYR A 655 4.58 -15.88 21.29
C TYR A 655 5.63 -15.69 22.38
N GLN A 656 6.09 -16.76 23.01
CA GLN A 656 7.15 -16.71 24.01
C GLN A 656 8.34 -17.55 23.58
N GLY A 657 9.53 -16.96 23.52
CA GLY A 657 10.76 -17.70 23.23
C GLY A 657 12.01 -16.90 23.56
N GLU A 658 13.07 -17.12 22.81
CA GLU A 658 14.37 -16.49 23.04
C GLU A 658 14.97 -15.93 21.74
N TYR A 659 15.70 -14.82 21.86
CA TYR A 659 16.52 -14.20 20.82
C TYR A 659 18.01 -14.33 21.15
N ASN A 660 18.85 -14.51 20.13
CA ASN A 660 20.31 -14.46 20.27
C ASN A 660 20.86 -13.01 20.19
N MET A 661 22.17 -12.85 20.40
CA MET A 661 22.89 -11.55 20.34
C MET A 661 22.91 -10.86 18.96
N LYS A 662 22.33 -11.50 17.92
CA LYS A 662 22.20 -10.95 16.58
C LYS A 662 20.77 -10.47 16.29
N GLY A 663 19.86 -10.50 17.26
CA GLY A 663 18.46 -10.14 17.04
C GLY A 663 17.62 -11.24 16.40
N VAL A 664 18.09 -12.50 16.41
CA VAL A 664 17.42 -13.60 15.71
C VAL A 664 16.79 -14.57 16.71
N LYS A 665 15.55 -15.03 16.44
CA LYS A 665 14.85 -16.03 17.26
C LYS A 665 15.71 -17.29 17.37
N ILE A 666 15.71 -17.99 18.51
CA ILE A 666 16.42 -19.26 18.69
C ILE A 666 15.64 -20.17 19.64
N GLY A 667 15.89 -21.47 19.56
CA GLY A 667 15.38 -22.41 20.56
C GLY A 667 13.85 -22.50 20.58
N ARG A 668 13.26 -22.81 21.74
CA ARG A 668 11.83 -23.09 21.84
C ARG A 668 10.99 -21.82 21.89
N TRP A 669 10.02 -21.73 20.99
CA TRP A 669 9.02 -20.68 20.92
C TRP A 669 7.63 -21.29 21.11
N ASN A 670 6.96 -20.92 22.20
CA ASN A 670 5.62 -21.34 22.57
C ASN A 670 4.58 -20.30 22.12
N ILE A 671 3.37 -20.73 21.79
CA ILE A 671 2.22 -19.90 21.44
C ILE A 671 1.19 -20.06 22.54
N TYR A 672 0.74 -18.94 23.10
CA TYR A 672 -0.28 -18.89 24.13
C TYR A 672 -1.49 -18.12 23.64
N TYR A 673 -2.64 -18.44 24.21
CA TYR A 673 -3.91 -17.76 24.01
C TYR A 673 -4.53 -17.45 25.36
N ASP A 674 -4.75 -16.17 25.63
CA ASP A 674 -5.48 -15.71 26.81
C ASP A 674 -6.96 -15.52 26.43
N LYS A 675 -7.86 -16.24 27.12
CA LYS A 675 -9.29 -16.09 26.92
C LYS A 675 -9.83 -15.19 28.01
N TYR A 676 -10.22 -13.97 27.65
CA TYR A 676 -10.82 -13.00 28.58
C TYR A 676 -9.92 -12.62 29.76
N GLY A 677 -8.60 -12.63 29.59
CA GLY A 677 -7.70 -12.07 30.60
C GLY A 677 -7.61 -13.01 31.79
N SER A 678 -7.82 -14.30 31.51
CA SER A 678 -7.56 -15.39 32.44
C SER A 678 -6.18 -15.21 33.07
N LEU A 679 -6.08 -15.56 34.35
CA LEU A 679 -4.81 -15.47 35.08
C LEU A 679 -3.72 -16.38 34.49
N GLN A 680 -4.11 -17.39 33.69
CA GLN A 680 -3.20 -18.39 33.13
C GLN A 680 -3.46 -18.55 31.63
N PRO A 681 -2.64 -17.89 30.78
CA PRO A 681 -2.68 -18.07 29.35
C PRO A 681 -2.54 -19.55 28.95
N LYS A 682 -3.38 -20.01 28.03
CA LYS A 682 -3.39 -21.41 27.61
C LYS A 682 -2.38 -21.63 26.51
N TYR A 683 -1.44 -22.55 26.74
CA TYR A 683 -0.54 -23.02 25.68
C TYR A 683 -1.35 -23.66 24.55
N ILE A 684 -1.17 -23.18 23.32
CA ILE A 684 -1.90 -23.67 22.13
C ILE A 684 -0.98 -24.13 21.00
N GLY A 685 0.31 -23.77 21.02
CA GLY A 685 1.23 -24.21 19.98
C GLY A 685 2.68 -23.78 20.18
N GLY A 686 3.48 -23.83 19.12
CA GLY A 686 4.91 -23.50 19.15
C GLY A 686 5.84 -24.61 18.63
N GLY A 687 7.13 -24.34 18.58
CA GLY A 687 8.18 -25.29 18.17
C GLY A 687 9.60 -24.75 18.40
N LEU A 688 10.59 -25.22 17.63
CA LEU A 688 12.01 -24.86 17.79
C LEU A 688 12.54 -24.05 16.60
N TYR A 689 13.21 -22.92 16.83
CA TYR A 689 14.04 -22.27 15.83
C TYR A 689 15.48 -22.79 15.90
N ASP A 690 16.14 -22.85 14.75
CA ASP A 690 17.56 -23.20 14.65
C ASP A 690 18.45 -22.22 15.43
N LYS A 691 19.58 -22.68 15.95
CA LYS A 691 20.46 -21.83 16.77
C LYS A 691 21.44 -20.99 15.96
N GLU A 692 21.83 -21.45 14.77
CA GLU A 692 22.87 -20.83 13.96
C GLU A 692 22.29 -19.80 13.01
N GLU A 693 21.20 -20.18 12.33
CA GLU A 693 20.52 -19.33 11.36
C GLU A 693 19.32 -18.60 11.98
N GLY A 694 18.72 -19.11 13.06
CA GLY A 694 17.77 -18.40 13.95
C GLY A 694 16.36 -18.09 13.41
N TRP A 695 16.18 -17.81 12.13
CA TRP A 695 14.83 -17.58 11.57
C TRP A 695 14.20 -18.88 11.03
N ILE A 696 14.96 -19.98 10.99
CA ILE A 696 14.52 -21.26 10.46
C ILE A 696 13.79 -22.07 11.53
N LYS A 697 12.50 -22.38 11.30
CA LYS A 697 11.74 -23.34 12.12
C LYS A 697 12.29 -24.76 11.88
N ILE A 698 12.53 -25.53 12.94
CA ILE A 698 13.05 -26.89 12.91
C ILE A 698 12.30 -27.79 13.89
N GLY A 699 12.33 -29.11 13.65
CA GLY A 699 11.75 -30.10 14.55
C GLY A 699 10.23 -29.99 14.66
N ARG A 700 9.66 -30.43 15.79
CA ARG A 700 8.21 -30.46 15.99
C ARG A 700 7.65 -29.04 16.15
N TRP A 701 6.55 -28.76 15.46
CA TRP A 701 5.88 -27.46 15.51
C TRP A 701 4.36 -27.60 15.55
N ILE A 702 3.70 -26.68 16.25
CA ILE A 702 2.25 -26.48 16.25
C ILE A 702 1.97 -25.03 15.83
N GLU A 703 1.41 -24.86 14.64
CA GLU A 703 1.00 -23.56 14.09
C GLU A 703 -0.47 -23.28 14.40
N ILE A 704 -0.84 -22.01 14.36
CA ILE A 704 -2.22 -21.53 14.46
C ILE A 704 -2.68 -21.05 13.08
N ASP A 705 -3.97 -21.19 12.81
CA ASP A 705 -4.60 -20.65 11.59
C ASP A 705 -4.60 -19.11 11.59
N GLU A 706 -4.51 -18.47 10.42
CA GLU A 706 -4.59 -17.00 10.36
C GLU A 706 -5.97 -16.46 10.79
N GLY A 707 -7.01 -17.26 10.59
CA GLY A 707 -8.35 -17.01 11.06
C GLY A 707 -8.58 -17.41 12.52
N PHE A 708 -7.52 -17.70 13.30
CA PHE A 708 -7.65 -18.08 14.70
C PHE A 708 -8.45 -17.00 15.46
N GLN A 709 -9.61 -17.41 15.95
CA GLN A 709 -10.58 -16.56 16.63
C GLN A 709 -11.11 -17.29 17.86
N ARG A 710 -11.85 -16.57 18.70
CA ARG A 710 -12.49 -17.11 19.92
C ARG A 710 -13.21 -18.43 19.67
N ILE A 711 -13.96 -18.49 18.58
CA ILE A 711 -14.72 -19.64 18.11
C ILE A 711 -13.78 -20.59 17.33
N LYS A 712 -13.11 -20.09 16.29
CA LYS A 712 -12.23 -20.89 15.43
C LYS A 712 -10.83 -21.10 16.00
N GLN A 713 -10.62 -22.20 16.74
CA GLN A 713 -9.31 -22.56 17.29
C GLN A 713 -8.65 -23.72 16.52
N VAL A 714 -8.25 -23.47 15.27
CA VAL A 714 -7.57 -24.44 14.40
C VAL A 714 -6.06 -24.40 14.58
N THR A 715 -5.43 -25.57 14.74
CA THR A 715 -3.97 -25.72 14.82
C THR A 715 -3.42 -26.77 13.87
N PHE A 716 -2.17 -26.59 13.43
CA PHE A 716 -1.44 -27.47 12.52
C PHE A 716 -0.20 -28.04 13.21
N ASN A 717 -0.16 -29.33 13.50
CA ASN A 717 0.94 -29.99 14.23
C ASN A 717 1.75 -30.90 13.31
N GLY A 718 3.05 -30.67 13.17
CA GLY A 718 3.94 -31.54 12.40
C GLY A 718 5.41 -31.26 12.63
N PHE A 719 6.25 -31.53 11.63
CA PHE A 719 7.70 -31.37 11.73
C PHE A 719 8.25 -30.46 10.63
N TYR A 720 9.31 -29.74 10.97
CA TYR A 720 10.18 -29.01 10.07
C TYR A 720 11.56 -29.67 10.01
N ASN A 721 12.20 -29.70 8.84
CA ASN A 721 13.59 -30.12 8.70
C ASN A 721 14.57 -28.95 8.96
N MET A 722 15.88 -29.22 8.92
CA MET A 722 16.93 -28.22 9.17
C MET A 722 16.96 -27.06 8.16
N LYS A 723 16.22 -27.15 7.05
CA LYS A 723 16.10 -26.09 6.04
C LYS A 723 14.80 -25.28 6.18
N GLY A 724 14.03 -25.47 7.26
CA GLY A 724 12.78 -24.74 7.45
C GLY A 724 11.60 -25.25 6.64
N MET A 725 11.71 -26.44 6.04
CA MET A 725 10.64 -27.02 5.23
C MET A 725 9.78 -27.98 6.07
N LYS A 726 8.46 -27.93 5.87
CA LYS A 726 7.52 -28.90 6.48
C LYS A 726 7.82 -30.30 5.97
N VAL A 727 7.97 -31.28 6.85
CA VAL A 727 8.27 -32.68 6.52
C VAL A 727 7.39 -33.64 7.31
N ASP A 728 7.34 -34.90 6.86
CA ASP A 728 6.62 -35.99 7.51
C ASP A 728 5.13 -35.66 7.73
N ARG A 729 4.50 -36.29 8.72
CA ARG A 729 3.06 -36.19 8.94
C ARG A 729 2.67 -34.93 9.72
N TRP A 730 1.71 -34.20 9.18
CA TRP A 730 1.06 -33.04 9.77
C TRP A 730 -0.40 -33.37 10.11
N TYR A 731 -0.86 -32.89 11.25
CA TYR A 731 -2.21 -33.07 11.76
C TYR A 731 -2.89 -31.72 11.89
N ILE A 732 -4.15 -31.64 11.47
CA ILE A 732 -5.00 -30.46 11.68
C ILE A 732 -5.94 -30.79 12.83
N SER A 733 -5.95 -29.95 13.85
CA SER A 733 -6.77 -30.13 15.04
C SER A 733 -7.66 -28.91 15.25
N LEU A 734 -8.93 -29.14 15.57
CA LEU A 734 -9.85 -28.13 16.08
C LEU A 734 -10.01 -28.34 17.58
N LYS A 735 -9.97 -27.26 18.34
CA LYS A 735 -10.19 -27.30 19.78
C LYS A 735 -11.63 -26.96 20.11
N GLU A 736 -12.40 -27.98 20.48
CA GLU A 736 -13.80 -27.89 20.95
C GLU A 736 -13.80 -28.23 22.45
N ASP A 737 -14.32 -27.36 23.33
CA ASP A 737 -14.45 -27.61 24.78
C ASP A 737 -13.19 -28.19 25.45
N GLU A 738 -12.05 -27.56 25.16
CA GLU A 738 -10.71 -27.96 25.62
C GLU A 738 -10.14 -29.26 25.05
N LYS A 739 -10.92 -30.02 24.28
CA LYS A 739 -10.46 -31.24 23.60
C LYS A 739 -9.95 -30.91 22.21
N HIS A 740 -8.74 -31.38 21.90
CA HIS A 740 -8.21 -31.33 20.54
C HIS A 740 -8.79 -32.48 19.72
N LYS A 741 -9.66 -32.14 18.78
CA LYS A 741 -10.20 -33.08 17.81
C LYS A 741 -9.38 -32.99 16.53
N LYS A 742 -8.76 -34.09 16.13
CA LYS A 742 -8.13 -34.17 14.81
C LYS A 742 -9.23 -34.09 13.73
N ILE A 743 -9.17 -33.06 12.91
CA ILE A 743 -10.11 -32.80 11.81
C ILE A 743 -9.47 -32.89 10.43
N GLY A 744 -8.14 -32.98 10.35
CA GLY A 744 -7.46 -33.19 9.08
C GLY A 744 -5.96 -33.46 9.16
N GLY A 745 -5.26 -33.20 8.06
CA GLY A 745 -3.82 -33.37 7.91
C GLY A 745 -3.41 -34.36 6.82
N GLY A 746 -2.11 -34.56 6.67
CA GLY A 746 -1.49 -35.46 5.68
C GLY A 746 0.02 -35.48 5.83
N SER A 747 0.78 -35.80 4.79
CA SER A 747 2.26 -35.87 4.86
C SER A 747 2.93 -34.86 3.93
N TYR A 748 4.11 -34.38 4.28
CA TYR A 748 5.01 -33.61 3.41
C TYR A 748 6.24 -34.43 3.03
N CYS A 749 6.78 -34.18 1.84
CA CYS A 749 8.03 -34.78 1.36
C CYS A 749 9.22 -34.23 2.15
N LYS A 750 10.18 -35.10 2.48
CA LYS A 750 11.41 -34.76 3.23
C LYS A 750 12.33 -33.79 2.49
N GLU A 751 12.38 -33.87 1.16
CA GLU A 751 13.37 -33.15 0.34
C GLU A 751 12.90 -31.77 -0.13
N GLY A 752 11.59 -31.57 -0.37
CA GLY A 752 11.09 -30.33 -0.99
C GLY A 752 9.94 -29.63 -0.27
N GLY A 753 9.51 -30.14 0.90
CA GLY A 753 8.51 -29.47 1.72
C GLY A 753 7.11 -29.35 1.11
N TYR A 754 6.79 -30.14 0.09
CA TYR A 754 5.49 -30.18 -0.56
C TYR A 754 4.64 -31.35 -0.06
N LYS A 755 3.32 -31.22 -0.13
CA LYS A 755 2.36 -32.23 0.32
C LYS A 755 2.46 -33.52 -0.51
N VAL A 756 2.35 -34.69 0.11
CA VAL A 756 2.38 -36.02 -0.53
C VAL A 756 1.40 -36.97 0.16
N GLY A 757 0.92 -37.97 -0.59
CA GLY A 757 0.01 -39.01 -0.09
C GLY A 757 -1.37 -38.47 0.27
N LYS A 758 -2.11 -39.18 1.11
CA LYS A 758 -3.47 -38.81 1.52
C LYS A 758 -3.49 -37.57 2.40
N TRP A 759 -4.42 -36.66 2.11
CA TRP A 759 -4.63 -35.40 2.80
C TRP A 759 -6.10 -35.15 3.12
N VAL A 760 -6.33 -34.50 4.25
CA VAL A 760 -7.61 -33.89 4.63
C VAL A 760 -7.33 -32.40 4.87
N GLU A 761 -7.85 -31.55 3.99
CA GLU A 761 -7.68 -30.09 4.05
C GLU A 761 -8.93 -29.41 4.58
N LEU A 762 -8.77 -28.24 5.19
CA LEU A 762 -9.89 -27.39 5.59
C LEU A 762 -10.25 -26.43 4.47
N TRP A 763 -11.52 -26.05 4.39
CA TRP A 763 -11.95 -24.95 3.55
C TRP A 763 -11.44 -23.60 4.06
N GLU A 764 -11.20 -22.64 3.17
CA GLU A 764 -10.66 -21.32 3.53
C GLU A 764 -11.58 -20.58 4.51
N ASN A 765 -12.90 -20.67 4.28
CA ASN A 765 -13.93 -20.10 5.14
C ASN A 765 -14.41 -21.11 6.21
N PHE A 766 -13.50 -21.94 6.73
CA PHE A 766 -13.84 -22.86 7.82
C PHE A 766 -14.41 -22.07 9.00
N GLU A 767 -15.64 -22.39 9.40
CA GLU A 767 -16.35 -21.79 10.54
C GLU A 767 -16.74 -22.89 11.53
N ASP A 768 -16.90 -22.54 12.81
CA ASP A 768 -17.23 -23.53 13.85
C ASP A 768 -18.53 -24.28 13.60
N GLN A 769 -19.51 -23.60 12.99
CA GLN A 769 -20.81 -24.16 12.65
C GLN A 769 -20.74 -25.04 11.39
N ILE A 770 -19.76 -24.80 10.51
CA ILE A 770 -19.67 -25.37 9.17
C ILE A 770 -18.24 -25.80 8.88
N GLN A 771 -17.95 -27.06 9.20
CA GLN A 771 -16.64 -27.64 9.03
C GLN A 771 -16.58 -28.37 7.68
N ILE A 772 -16.17 -27.67 6.63
CA ILE A 772 -15.94 -28.28 5.32
C ILE A 772 -14.51 -28.80 5.23
N THR A 773 -14.38 -30.05 4.80
CA THR A 773 -13.10 -30.72 4.57
C THR A 773 -13.00 -31.32 3.18
N TYR A 774 -11.79 -31.28 2.60
CA TYR A 774 -11.45 -31.87 1.31
C TYR A 774 -10.51 -33.06 1.54
N ILE A 775 -10.89 -34.27 1.10
CA ILE A 775 -10.14 -35.50 1.34
C ILE A 775 -9.68 -36.09 0.01
N GLY A 776 -8.38 -36.13 -0.23
CA GLY A 776 -7.83 -36.73 -1.44
C GLY A 776 -6.35 -37.05 -1.33
N GLU A 777 -5.64 -37.09 -2.44
CA GLU A 777 -4.23 -37.48 -2.49
C GLU A 777 -3.36 -36.47 -3.25
N TYR A 778 -2.12 -36.32 -2.80
CA TYR A 778 -1.05 -35.59 -3.47
C TYR A 778 0.00 -36.56 -4.01
N ASN A 779 0.47 -36.34 -5.24
CA ASN A 779 1.59 -37.10 -5.80
C ASN A 779 2.95 -36.63 -5.25
N LYS A 780 4.03 -37.31 -5.67
CA LYS A 780 5.42 -37.02 -5.26
C LYS A 780 5.96 -35.66 -5.74
N LYS A 781 5.18 -34.85 -6.46
CA LYS A 781 5.55 -33.50 -6.92
C LYS A 781 4.76 -32.40 -6.20
N GLY A 782 3.93 -32.74 -5.20
CA GLY A 782 3.10 -31.74 -4.52
C GLY A 782 1.81 -31.39 -5.26
N VAL A 783 1.41 -32.20 -6.23
CA VAL A 783 0.22 -31.98 -7.05
C VAL A 783 -0.93 -32.85 -6.57
N LYS A 784 -2.14 -32.27 -6.42
CA LYS A 784 -3.39 -33.00 -6.14
C LYS A 784 -3.69 -33.95 -7.28
N VAL A 785 -4.02 -35.20 -6.97
CA VAL A 785 -4.35 -36.26 -7.94
C VAL A 785 -5.55 -37.07 -7.48
N GLY A 786 -6.25 -37.70 -8.43
CA GLY A 786 -7.34 -38.63 -8.15
C GLY A 786 -8.58 -37.95 -7.58
N ILE A 787 -9.43 -38.74 -6.91
CA ILE A 787 -10.71 -38.28 -6.35
C ILE A 787 -10.46 -37.50 -5.05
N TRP A 788 -11.12 -36.35 -4.93
CA TRP A 788 -11.15 -35.50 -3.76
C TRP A 788 -12.57 -35.36 -3.24
N ASP A 789 -12.88 -36.02 -2.13
CA ASP A 789 -14.17 -35.95 -1.45
C ASP A 789 -14.34 -34.61 -0.75
N ILE A 790 -15.56 -34.07 -0.75
CA ILE A 790 -15.97 -32.87 -0.03
C ILE A 790 -16.95 -33.30 1.06
N ARG A 791 -16.59 -33.04 2.32
CA ARG A 791 -17.41 -33.43 3.47
C ARG A 791 -17.73 -32.22 4.33
N LEU A 792 -19.01 -32.04 4.62
CA LEU A 792 -19.52 -31.06 5.59
C LEU A 792 -19.73 -31.77 6.93
N GLN A 793 -19.27 -31.15 7.99
CA GLN A 793 -19.63 -31.57 9.34
C GLN A 793 -20.28 -30.40 10.08
N LYS A 794 -21.52 -30.58 10.53
CA LYS A 794 -22.24 -29.61 11.36
C LYS A 794 -21.96 -29.89 12.84
N SER A 795 -21.86 -28.85 13.66
CA SER A 795 -21.44 -28.95 15.07
C SER A 795 -22.59 -28.96 16.10
N TYR A 796 -23.83 -28.66 15.74
CA TYR A 796 -24.97 -28.67 16.68
C TYR A 796 -25.56 -30.06 16.95
N GLY A 797 -25.52 -30.49 18.22
CA GLY A 797 -26.37 -31.54 18.81
C GLY A 797 -26.00 -32.99 18.49
N HIS A 798 -25.66 -33.30 17.23
CA HIS A 798 -25.19 -34.62 16.79
C HIS A 798 -24.21 -34.47 15.63
N LYS A 799 -23.07 -35.17 15.68
CA LYS A 799 -22.06 -35.15 14.60
C LYS A 799 -22.60 -35.86 13.37
N ILE A 800 -23.26 -35.11 12.49
CA ILE A 800 -23.61 -35.60 11.16
C ILE A 800 -22.50 -35.18 10.21
N GLN A 801 -21.73 -36.17 9.73
CA GLN A 801 -20.83 -35.97 8.62
C GLN A 801 -21.59 -36.22 7.33
N ILE A 802 -21.78 -35.15 6.57
CA ILE A 802 -22.50 -35.12 5.31
C ILE A 802 -21.46 -35.20 4.20
N TYR A 803 -21.60 -36.20 3.32
CA TYR A 803 -20.91 -36.19 2.04
C TYR A 803 -21.61 -35.19 1.11
N ILE A 804 -20.88 -34.16 0.65
CA ILE A 804 -21.44 -33.12 -0.22
C ILE A 804 -21.20 -33.47 -1.70
N GLY A 805 -20.08 -34.13 -1.99
CA GLY A 805 -19.70 -34.50 -3.35
C GLY A 805 -18.22 -34.81 -3.47
N CYS A 806 -17.71 -34.91 -4.69
CA CYS A 806 -16.28 -35.03 -4.98
C CYS A 806 -15.90 -34.35 -6.29
N GLY A 807 -14.61 -34.36 -6.58
CA GLY A 807 -14.05 -34.00 -7.88
C GLY A 807 -12.75 -34.75 -8.17
N ILE A 808 -12.33 -34.84 -9.43
CA ILE A 808 -11.15 -35.61 -9.85
C ILE A 808 -10.03 -34.68 -10.33
N TYR A 809 -8.83 -34.76 -9.76
CA TYR A 809 -7.65 -34.07 -10.29
C TYR A 809 -6.83 -34.99 -11.22
N ASP A 810 -6.33 -34.42 -12.32
CA ASP A 810 -5.41 -35.07 -13.26
C ASP A 810 -4.03 -35.32 -12.61
N ASP A 811 -3.45 -36.49 -12.83
CA ASP A 811 -2.15 -36.87 -12.28
C ASP A 811 -0.95 -36.33 -13.07
N LYS A 812 -1.17 -35.92 -14.32
CA LYS A 812 -0.11 -35.45 -15.25
C LYS A 812 0.17 -33.95 -15.15
N PHE A 813 -0.79 -33.14 -14.72
CA PHE A 813 -0.70 -31.68 -14.75
C PHE A 813 -0.98 -31.07 -13.37
N SER A 814 -0.35 -29.93 -13.05
CA SER A 814 -0.43 -29.29 -11.73
C SER A 814 -1.85 -28.86 -11.36
N ASN A 815 -2.47 -29.60 -10.43
CA ASN A 815 -3.77 -29.37 -9.79
C ASN A 815 -4.91 -29.10 -10.80
N ARG A 816 -4.90 -29.74 -11.96
CA ARG A 816 -5.96 -29.60 -12.97
C ARG A 816 -7.18 -30.44 -12.57
N LYS A 817 -8.35 -29.81 -12.41
CA LYS A 817 -9.65 -30.48 -12.20
C LYS A 817 -10.12 -31.12 -13.51
N ILE A 818 -10.66 -32.34 -13.48
CA ILE A 818 -11.20 -33.08 -14.63
C ILE A 818 -12.46 -33.85 -14.22
N GLY A 819 -13.29 -34.24 -15.18
CA GLY A 819 -14.47 -35.07 -14.92
C GLY A 819 -15.57 -34.34 -14.13
N LYS A 820 -16.49 -35.09 -13.53
CA LYS A 820 -17.58 -34.52 -12.72
C LYS A 820 -17.02 -33.88 -11.45
N TRP A 821 -17.62 -32.76 -11.06
CA TRP A 821 -17.12 -31.95 -9.95
C TRP A 821 -18.28 -31.30 -9.18
N VAL A 822 -18.16 -31.27 -7.85
CA VAL A 822 -18.98 -30.44 -6.96
C VAL A 822 -18.17 -29.25 -6.46
N GLU A 823 -18.62 -28.04 -6.74
CA GLU A 823 -18.04 -26.81 -6.18
C GLU A 823 -18.94 -26.22 -5.10
N LEU A 824 -18.32 -25.71 -4.03
CA LEU A 824 -19.02 -24.98 -2.98
C LEU A 824 -18.98 -23.48 -3.29
N ASP A 825 -20.08 -22.78 -3.07
CA ASP A 825 -20.12 -21.33 -3.15
C ASP A 825 -19.23 -20.68 -2.07
N LYS A 826 -18.63 -19.53 -2.36
CA LYS A 826 -17.84 -18.79 -1.36
C LYS A 826 -18.69 -18.31 -0.19
N LYS A 827 -19.98 -18.07 -0.43
CA LYS A 827 -21.02 -17.74 0.55
C LYS A 827 -21.70 -18.99 1.12
N PHE A 828 -21.04 -20.15 1.09
CA PHE A 828 -21.57 -21.35 1.74
C PHE A 828 -21.69 -21.09 3.25
N THR A 829 -22.91 -20.81 3.67
CA THR A 829 -23.28 -20.62 5.08
C THR A 829 -24.30 -21.68 5.46
N GLU A 830 -24.73 -21.69 6.73
CA GLU A 830 -25.69 -22.69 7.21
C GLU A 830 -27.03 -22.54 6.50
N ILE A 831 -27.37 -21.31 6.15
CA ILE A 831 -28.60 -20.91 5.47
C ILE A 831 -28.45 -21.05 3.94
N ASN A 832 -27.23 -20.93 3.42
CA ASN A 832 -26.96 -20.87 1.99
C ASN A 832 -26.06 -22.02 1.54
N THR A 833 -26.63 -23.22 1.38
CA THR A 833 -25.90 -24.42 0.95
C THR A 833 -25.81 -24.52 -0.57
N ILE A 834 -25.32 -23.47 -1.23
CA ILE A 834 -25.19 -23.47 -2.69
C ILE A 834 -24.03 -24.38 -3.08
N THR A 835 -24.35 -25.44 -3.80
CA THR A 835 -23.37 -26.29 -4.46
C THR A 835 -23.64 -26.28 -5.95
N TYR A 836 -22.57 -26.26 -6.74
CA TYR A 836 -22.63 -26.31 -8.19
C TYR A 836 -22.13 -27.67 -8.65
N LEU A 837 -22.97 -28.41 -9.36
CA LEU A 837 -22.61 -29.69 -9.98
C LEU A 837 -22.34 -29.46 -11.47
N GLY A 838 -21.15 -29.85 -11.93
CA GLY A 838 -20.80 -29.77 -13.35
C GLY A 838 -19.67 -30.70 -13.74
N GLN A 839 -19.07 -30.44 -14.91
CA GLN A 839 -17.98 -31.25 -15.43
C GLN A 839 -16.82 -30.34 -15.89
N TYR A 840 -15.59 -30.82 -15.71
CA TYR A 840 -14.39 -30.28 -16.31
C TYR A 840 -13.91 -31.21 -17.44
N ASN A 841 -13.43 -30.63 -18.55
CA ASN A 841 -12.78 -31.39 -19.61
C ASN A 841 -11.30 -31.70 -19.27
N MET A 842 -10.59 -32.41 -20.14
CA MET A 842 -9.18 -32.78 -19.95
C MET A 842 -8.21 -31.59 -19.91
N GLU A 843 -8.65 -30.41 -20.34
CA GLU A 843 -7.87 -29.16 -20.28
C GLU A 843 -8.07 -28.42 -18.95
N GLY A 844 -8.99 -28.87 -18.09
CA GLY A 844 -9.36 -28.17 -16.86
C GLY A 844 -10.36 -27.03 -17.06
N LYS A 845 -11.04 -26.99 -18.20
CA LYS A 845 -12.11 -26.00 -18.48
C LYS A 845 -13.47 -26.57 -18.08
N LYS A 846 -14.31 -25.73 -17.47
CA LYS A 846 -15.72 -26.06 -17.20
C LYS A 846 -16.44 -26.37 -18.53
N VAL A 847 -17.17 -27.48 -18.59
CA VAL A 847 -17.96 -27.91 -19.75
C VAL A 847 -19.34 -28.43 -19.31
N GLY A 848 -20.30 -28.39 -20.23
CA GLY A 848 -21.69 -28.79 -19.95
C GLY A 848 -22.46 -27.77 -19.10
N LYS A 849 -23.68 -28.14 -18.70
CA LYS A 849 -24.51 -27.31 -17.82
C LYS A 849 -24.05 -27.50 -16.36
N TRP A 850 -23.74 -26.39 -15.69
CA TRP A 850 -23.53 -26.36 -14.25
C TRP A 850 -24.87 -26.10 -13.56
N VAL A 851 -25.31 -27.05 -12.75
CA VAL A 851 -26.61 -26.97 -12.07
C VAL A 851 -26.37 -26.41 -10.68
N ASP A 852 -26.99 -25.26 -10.41
CA ASP A 852 -27.11 -24.68 -9.06
C ASP A 852 -28.13 -25.51 -8.27
N ASN A 853 -27.70 -26.09 -7.15
CA ASN A 853 -28.55 -26.91 -6.29
C ASN A 853 -29.11 -26.16 -5.07
N LYS A 854 -29.44 -24.87 -5.22
CA LYS A 854 -30.15 -24.06 -4.21
C LYS A 854 -31.38 -24.78 -3.63
N GLY A 855 -31.40 -24.93 -2.30
CA GLY A 855 -32.60 -25.29 -1.54
C GLY A 855 -33.06 -26.76 -1.62
N LYS A 856 -32.39 -27.63 -2.38
CA LYS A 856 -32.68 -29.07 -2.36
C LYS A 856 -31.80 -29.76 -1.33
N GLN A 857 -32.36 -30.01 -0.13
CA GLN A 857 -31.73 -30.84 0.89
C GLN A 857 -31.62 -32.33 0.51
N GLU A 858 -32.11 -32.73 -0.67
CA GLU A 858 -31.89 -34.08 -1.19
C GLU A 858 -30.41 -34.27 -1.53
N PHE A 859 -29.70 -34.86 -0.57
CA PHE A 859 -28.28 -35.21 -0.63
C PHE A 859 -27.93 -35.94 -1.92
N ILE A 860 -26.88 -35.46 -2.59
CA ILE A 860 -26.32 -36.02 -3.81
C ILE A 860 -25.60 -37.33 -3.44
N TYR A 861 -26.33 -38.44 -3.35
CA TYR A 861 -25.77 -39.76 -3.05
C TYR A 861 -25.35 -40.55 -4.31
N ASN A 862 -25.62 -40.06 -5.52
CA ASN A 862 -25.48 -40.83 -6.78
C ASN A 862 -24.46 -40.24 -7.78
N ILE A 863 -23.26 -39.85 -7.33
CA ILE A 863 -22.14 -39.51 -8.24
C ILE A 863 -21.09 -40.61 -8.25
#